data_AF-A0A803MD17-F1
#
_entry.id   AF-A0A803MD17-F1
#
_cell.length_a   1.000
_cell.length_b   1.000
_cell.length_c   1.000
_cell.angle_alpha   90.00
_cell.angle_beta   90.00
_cell.angle_gamma   90.00
#
_symmetry.space_group_name_H-M   'P 1'
#
loop_
_entity.id
_entity.type
_entity.pdbx_description
1 polymer ?
#
loop_
_entity_poly.entity_id
_entity_poly.type
_entity_poly.pdbx_seq_one_letter_code
_entity_poly.pdbx_strand_id
1 'polypeptide(L)'
;MAEKLAIPLLPLAPFPNTPTHRHHSLSSPPPPPSVLPQSSSSFPLKPIIKQPQDSNFINTRHRSSSALNPSLLRLPRRHRRLGKHRDPNKGKPWTHHSLSPQGQQIFQILVGTDLHSSNLGCILIRLFENQGICENQEVGSLGLWSVNADILGIIKGLGFLGKCDLAFRVFNWVRSRNDYQNLLDGPVVAAMISILGKEGRVSIAACLFDELDKDGFDIDVYAYTAMVSAYASNGRYREAVTIFKKMEDVGCKPTLVTYNVILNVYGKMGMPWITVAKVIDNMKRDGIAPDLYTYNTLISCCRRGSLYEEAAGVFEEMKLAGFVPDNVTYNVLLDVYGKSRRPEEAMGVLREMEIRGYAPSDVTFNSLISAYVRGGLLEEAMVIKAQMVKKGIKPDVFTYTTLFSGFEKAGKDECAMKVFEEMRSAGCKPNICTFNALIKMHGNRKRFSEMMRTFEEMKHCNCSPDIVTWNSLLAVFGQNGMDTEVSSLFSEMKKAGFVPERDTFNTLISAYSRCGSFKKSLAVYKMMLETGVMPDLSTYNAILAALARGGLWEESEKVLTEMRSGQCKPNELSYSCLLHAYANGKQTERMCTLAEEVYSGEITLHPVLLKTLVLVNSKTGLLVETERAFQELRRRGYSMDITTLNSLVSIYGRRQMVKKVNEILDFMKQSQFTPSLTTYNSLMYMYSRSGSFLRAEEILEEIASNGLQPDIISYNTVIYAYCKNGRLRDACRIFSEMRCSGIIPDVITYNIFIAYYAANDMFLEAIDMIRYEAAMFVNNLRKLDPYLQRDEELRSIGQEADFLNWTADEKFSFCHFQEWNPWTAALHPSHLTCDVVSNIRPPPQETRSITTDSHSSTTPQQVHISMVGRDHMRISWITKKPAPSKVEYGMSSAEYDSYAIGSCTSYRYFLYKSGHIHEVVIGPLNPNTVYYYRCSGHSSREFNFKTTPPQLPLKFIVIGDLGQTKWTESTLQHISQVEYDMLLLPGDLSYADFWQPYWDSFGRLVETLASQRPWMVTIGNHEVEKIPIIHPTPFTSYNARWHMPFEESESPSNLYYSFDVASEVHVIMLGSYTDFDQGSSQYTWLEGDLKKVNRKKTSWVIVVLHTPWYNSNMAHVGEYESVDMRKAMEQLLYDARVDIVFAGHVHAYERFTIGDGGNREGLARKFMDPKPEISIYREASFGHGQLQVVNSTHAQWTWHRNEDNLPKAADSVWLTSLISDLDCKPQ
;
A
#
# COMPACT_ATOMS: atom_id res chain seq x y z
N MET A 1 -10.54 28.22 21.54
CA MET A 1 -10.73 27.15 20.53
C MET A 1 -10.20 27.52 19.15
N ALA A 2 -10.57 28.66 18.55
CA ALA A 2 -10.27 28.99 17.13
C ALA A 2 -8.80 28.87 16.65
N GLU A 3 -7.81 28.89 17.54
CA GLU A 3 -6.38 28.73 17.20
C GLU A 3 -5.93 27.27 17.08
N LYS A 4 -6.76 26.29 17.45
CA LYS A 4 -6.45 24.85 17.31
C LYS A 4 -6.86 24.24 15.97
N LEU A 5 -7.54 24.97 15.09
CA LEU A 5 -8.00 24.51 13.75
C LEU A 5 -6.90 24.62 12.67
N ALA A 6 -5.67 24.20 13.00
CA ALA A 6 -4.54 24.20 12.07
C ALA A 6 -4.46 22.83 11.34
N ILE A 7 -4.81 22.82 10.05
CA ILE A 7 -4.76 21.62 9.21
C ILE A 7 -3.30 21.16 9.02
N PRO A 8 -2.96 19.86 9.21
CA PRO A 8 -1.63 19.32 8.95
C PRO A 8 -1.13 19.61 7.53
N LEU A 9 0.18 19.84 7.37
CA LEU A 9 0.77 20.03 6.04
C LEU A 9 0.77 18.74 5.21
N LEU A 10 -0.20 18.63 4.29
CA LEU A 10 -0.07 17.79 3.10
C LEU A 10 0.66 18.57 1.99
N PRO A 11 1.83 18.10 1.49
CA PRO A 11 2.43 18.65 0.29
C PRO A 11 1.62 18.25 -0.95
N LEU A 12 1.17 19.23 -1.72
CA LEU A 12 0.44 19.02 -2.97
C LEU A 12 1.32 18.31 -4.02
N ALA A 13 0.88 17.15 -4.49
CA ALA A 13 1.34 16.61 -5.76
C ALA A 13 0.66 17.35 -6.92
N PRO A 14 1.32 17.53 -8.09
CA PRO A 14 0.72 18.22 -9.21
C PRO A 14 -0.42 17.39 -9.83
N PHE A 15 -1.65 17.90 -9.75
CA PHE A 15 -2.77 17.36 -10.53
C PHE A 15 -2.54 17.62 -12.03
N PRO A 16 -2.90 16.68 -12.92
CA PRO A 16 -2.77 16.88 -14.36
C PRO A 16 -3.87 17.82 -14.87
N ASN A 17 -3.49 18.97 -15.44
CA ASN A 17 -4.44 19.89 -16.07
C ASN A 17 -5.32 19.18 -17.12
N THR A 18 -6.63 19.26 -16.92
CA THR A 18 -7.69 18.98 -17.90
C THR A 18 -8.48 20.27 -18.14
N PRO A 19 -8.74 20.67 -19.40
CA PRO A 19 -9.49 21.88 -19.69
C PRO A 19 -11.01 21.63 -19.57
N THR A 20 -11.73 22.58 -18.98
CA THR A 20 -13.20 22.57 -18.95
C THR A 20 -13.75 23.15 -20.25
N HIS A 21 -14.34 22.30 -21.11
CA HIS A 21 -15.09 22.78 -22.26
C HIS A 21 -16.38 23.47 -21.80
N ARG A 22 -16.58 24.72 -22.23
CA ARG A 22 -17.86 25.44 -22.05
C ARG A 22 -18.86 24.95 -23.10
N HIS A 23 -20.03 24.48 -22.65
CA HIS A 23 -21.21 24.45 -23.51
C HIS A 23 -21.66 25.88 -23.79
N HIS A 24 -21.44 26.36 -25.01
CA HIS A 24 -22.07 27.59 -25.50
C HIS A 24 -23.41 27.26 -26.14
N SER A 25 -24.50 27.61 -25.46
CA SER A 25 -25.79 27.80 -26.11
C SER A 25 -25.70 29.03 -27.02
N LEU A 26 -25.92 28.82 -28.32
CA LEU A 26 -25.93 29.89 -29.31
C LEU A 26 -27.37 30.17 -29.76
N SER A 27 -27.81 31.40 -29.51
CA SER A 27 -29.05 31.95 -30.06
C SER A 27 -28.89 32.34 -31.54
N SER A 28 -29.99 32.32 -32.28
CA SER A 28 -30.02 32.45 -33.75
C SER A 28 -30.03 33.90 -34.27
N PRO A 29 -29.17 34.25 -35.24
CA PRO A 29 -29.35 35.37 -36.17
C PRO A 29 -30.01 34.93 -37.51
N PRO A 30 -30.43 35.87 -38.37
CA PRO A 30 -31.41 35.63 -39.46
C PRO A 30 -30.81 35.10 -40.80
N PRO A 31 -31.66 34.63 -41.75
CA PRO A 31 -31.22 33.87 -42.94
C PRO A 31 -30.82 34.73 -44.16
N PRO A 32 -29.95 34.22 -45.06
CA PRO A 32 -29.71 34.76 -46.40
C PRO A 32 -30.78 34.31 -47.43
N PRO A 33 -30.95 35.01 -48.56
CA PRO A 33 -31.99 34.74 -49.56
C PRO A 33 -31.65 33.57 -50.51
N SER A 34 -32.69 33.06 -51.20
CA SER A 34 -32.67 31.85 -52.03
C SER A 34 -32.62 32.11 -53.54
N VAL A 35 -31.80 31.34 -54.27
CA VAL A 35 -31.94 31.05 -55.72
C VAL A 35 -31.50 29.59 -56.01
N LEU A 36 -32.21 28.91 -56.91
CA LEU A 36 -31.96 27.58 -57.48
C LEU A 36 -32.25 27.65 -59.01
N PRO A 37 -32.12 26.57 -59.81
CA PRO A 37 -30.91 25.81 -60.14
C PRO A 37 -30.76 25.58 -61.68
N GLN A 38 -29.71 24.86 -62.13
CA GLN A 38 -29.61 24.03 -63.37
C GLN A 38 -28.18 23.43 -63.40
N SER A 39 -27.90 22.12 -63.58
CA SER A 39 -28.08 21.21 -64.74
C SER A 39 -27.22 21.62 -65.96
N SER A 40 -26.50 20.75 -66.69
CA SER A 40 -26.58 19.27 -66.84
C SER A 40 -25.31 18.68 -67.52
N SER A 41 -25.17 17.32 -67.58
CA SER A 41 -24.48 16.47 -68.61
C SER A 41 -23.03 16.77 -69.09
N SER A 42 -22.16 15.80 -69.47
CA SER A 42 -22.23 14.31 -69.50
C SER A 42 -20.84 13.65 -69.74
N PHE A 43 -20.79 12.34 -69.47
CA PHE A 43 -19.84 11.28 -69.90
C PHE A 43 -19.41 11.26 -71.40
N PRO A 44 -18.48 10.37 -71.90
CA PRO A 44 -17.49 9.46 -71.23
C PRO A 44 -16.07 9.29 -71.90
N LEU A 45 -15.18 8.58 -71.19
CA LEU A 45 -14.19 7.53 -71.61
C LEU A 45 -13.58 7.44 -73.04
N LYS A 46 -12.22 7.46 -73.12
CA LYS A 46 -11.25 6.43 -73.68
C LYS A 46 -11.42 5.87 -75.13
N PRO A 47 -10.43 5.11 -75.72
CA PRO A 47 -8.97 4.96 -75.48
C PRO A 47 -8.11 4.92 -76.81
N ILE A 48 -6.91 4.29 -76.77
CA ILE A 48 -6.21 3.51 -77.84
C ILE A 48 -5.06 4.14 -78.69
N ILE A 49 -3.83 3.72 -78.35
CA ILE A 49 -2.71 3.18 -79.18
C ILE A 49 -2.30 3.89 -80.50
N LYS A 50 -1.07 4.46 -80.54
CA LYS A 50 0.10 3.88 -81.27
C LYS A 50 1.46 4.58 -81.00
N GLN A 51 2.53 3.77 -80.99
CA GLN A 51 3.92 4.11 -81.35
C GLN A 51 4.16 3.67 -82.83
N PRO A 52 5.35 3.80 -83.47
CA PRO A 52 6.65 4.39 -83.07
C PRO A 52 7.21 5.39 -84.15
N GLN A 53 8.55 5.57 -84.17
CA GLN A 53 9.40 5.99 -85.31
C GLN A 53 9.51 7.49 -85.65
N ASP A 54 10.65 8.01 -86.14
CA ASP A 54 12.08 7.64 -85.95
C ASP A 54 12.97 8.78 -86.51
N SER A 55 14.29 8.76 -86.20
CA SER A 55 15.37 9.43 -86.97
C SER A 55 15.42 10.99 -86.95
N ASN A 56 16.54 11.70 -87.19
CA ASN A 56 17.99 11.37 -87.14
C ASN A 56 18.85 12.66 -87.13
N PHE A 57 20.17 12.49 -87.00
CA PHE A 57 21.29 13.43 -87.26
C PHE A 57 21.63 14.57 -86.26
N ILE A 58 22.90 15.01 -86.09
CA ILE A 58 24.18 14.27 -85.97
C ILE A 58 25.33 15.17 -85.41
N ASN A 59 26.20 14.61 -84.54
CA ASN A 59 27.57 15.10 -84.18
C ASN A 59 27.73 16.53 -83.58
N THR A 60 28.81 16.92 -82.89
CA THR A 60 30.20 16.39 -82.82
C THR A 60 30.79 16.22 -81.41
N ARG A 61 31.25 14.98 -81.12
CA ARG A 61 32.54 14.58 -80.49
C ARG A 61 33.26 15.61 -79.57
N HIS A 62 33.71 15.20 -78.37
CA HIS A 62 34.98 14.47 -78.25
C HIS A 62 35.15 13.60 -76.97
N ARG A 63 35.75 12.40 -77.16
CA ARG A 63 36.55 11.54 -76.23
C ARG A 63 36.13 11.45 -74.74
N SER A 64 35.51 10.36 -74.25
CA SER A 64 36.01 8.98 -74.02
C SER A 64 36.71 8.77 -72.65
N SER A 65 36.52 7.67 -71.90
CA SER A 65 35.98 6.35 -72.28
C SER A 65 35.26 5.57 -71.17
N SER A 66 34.23 4.82 -71.59
CA SER A 66 33.83 3.47 -71.10
C SER A 66 33.56 3.24 -69.60
N ALA A 67 32.28 3.27 -69.23
CA ALA A 67 31.72 2.39 -68.21
C ALA A 67 30.77 1.38 -68.88
N LEU A 68 30.88 0.09 -68.53
CA LEU A 68 30.01 -0.97 -69.06
C LEU A 68 28.88 -1.31 -68.07
N ASN A 69 27.69 -1.49 -68.64
CA ASN A 69 26.49 -2.10 -68.08
C ASN A 69 25.92 -3.02 -69.21
N PRO A 70 25.12 -4.06 -68.95
CA PRO A 70 24.07 -4.04 -67.92
C PRO A 70 23.78 -5.35 -67.15
N SER A 71 22.98 -5.19 -66.08
CA SER A 71 21.87 -6.06 -65.62
C SER A 71 22.04 -7.58 -65.47
N LEU A 72 21.73 -8.09 -64.26
CA LEU A 72 20.82 -9.23 -64.07
C LEU A 72 20.13 -9.18 -62.68
N LEU A 73 18.83 -9.46 -62.65
CA LEU A 73 17.99 -9.89 -61.51
C LEU A 73 18.12 -9.17 -60.14
N ARG A 74 17.23 -8.18 -59.90
CA ARG A 74 16.77 -7.85 -58.53
C ARG A 74 15.75 -8.89 -58.06
N LEU A 75 16.10 -9.67 -57.04
CA LEU A 75 15.13 -10.46 -56.25
C LEU A 75 14.82 -9.75 -54.91
N PRO A 76 13.57 -9.84 -54.40
CA PRO A 76 13.15 -9.05 -53.24
C PRO A 76 13.65 -9.66 -51.91
N ARG A 77 14.50 -8.92 -51.18
CA ARG A 77 14.88 -9.29 -49.81
C ARG A 77 13.80 -8.87 -48.81
N ARG A 78 13.17 -9.86 -48.17
CA ARG A 78 12.26 -9.67 -47.03
C ARG A 78 13.04 -9.12 -45.82
N HIS A 79 12.73 -7.90 -45.38
CA HIS A 79 13.23 -7.39 -44.10
C HIS A 79 12.44 -8.02 -42.94
N ARG A 80 13.13 -8.43 -41.87
CA ARG A 80 12.51 -8.95 -40.63
C ARG A 80 12.26 -7.84 -39.62
N ARG A 81 11.18 -7.98 -38.84
CA ARG A 81 10.83 -7.11 -37.70
C ARG A 81 11.95 -7.06 -36.65
N LEU A 82 12.14 -5.89 -36.03
CA LEU A 82 12.83 -5.75 -34.75
C LEU A 82 11.80 -5.77 -33.61
N GLY A 83 11.92 -6.77 -32.75
CA GLY A 83 11.21 -6.89 -31.47
C GLY A 83 12.09 -7.65 -30.49
N LYS A 84 11.96 -7.39 -29.18
CA LYS A 84 12.80 -8.06 -28.17
C LYS A 84 12.52 -9.57 -28.14
N HIS A 85 13.53 -10.34 -27.70
CA HIS A 85 13.51 -11.81 -27.53
C HIS A 85 13.30 -12.66 -28.79
N ARG A 86 14.25 -12.56 -29.73
CA ARG A 86 14.97 -13.72 -30.29
C ARG A 86 16.21 -13.22 -31.03
N ASP A 87 17.38 -13.76 -30.70
CA ASP A 87 18.59 -13.53 -31.51
C ASP A 87 18.35 -14.06 -32.94
N PRO A 88 18.47 -13.22 -33.99
CA PRO A 88 18.28 -13.63 -35.37
C PRO A 88 19.37 -14.57 -35.90
N ASN A 89 20.43 -14.83 -35.13
CA ASN A 89 21.60 -15.62 -35.51
C ASN A 89 21.65 -17.01 -34.88
N LYS A 90 20.91 -17.28 -33.79
CA LYS A 90 20.89 -18.57 -33.09
C LYS A 90 20.59 -19.73 -34.05
N GLY A 91 21.61 -20.54 -34.32
CA GLY A 91 21.55 -21.67 -35.26
C GLY A 91 22.00 -21.38 -36.70
N LYS A 92 22.59 -20.22 -37.00
CA LYS A 92 23.27 -19.95 -38.28
C LYS A 92 24.79 -20.11 -38.14
N PRO A 93 25.49 -20.71 -39.12
CA PRO A 93 26.94 -20.68 -39.15
C PRO A 93 27.43 -19.23 -39.37
N TRP A 94 28.48 -18.84 -38.65
CA TRP A 94 29.20 -17.60 -38.90
C TRP A 94 30.12 -17.77 -40.12
N THR A 95 29.99 -16.89 -41.10
CA THR A 95 30.76 -16.92 -42.35
C THR A 95 31.37 -15.55 -42.60
N HIS A 96 32.71 -15.46 -42.54
CA HIS A 96 33.44 -14.22 -42.79
C HIS A 96 34.42 -14.42 -43.94
N HIS A 97 34.27 -13.64 -45.01
CA HIS A 97 35.05 -13.78 -46.25
C HIS A 97 36.49 -13.23 -46.16
N SER A 98 36.96 -12.91 -44.95
CA SER A 98 38.22 -12.20 -44.70
C SER A 98 39.11 -12.88 -43.64
N LEU A 99 38.79 -14.11 -43.23
CA LEU A 99 39.78 -14.94 -42.54
C LEU A 99 40.68 -15.62 -43.56
N SER A 100 41.97 -15.74 -43.25
CA SER A 100 42.86 -16.66 -43.94
C SER A 100 42.47 -18.12 -43.62
N PRO A 101 42.93 -19.12 -44.40
CA PRO A 101 42.71 -20.53 -44.06
C PRO A 101 43.23 -20.90 -42.66
N GLN A 102 44.31 -20.24 -42.23
CA GLN A 102 44.98 -20.44 -40.94
C GLN A 102 44.20 -19.79 -39.80
N GLY A 103 43.73 -18.55 -39.98
CA GLY A 103 42.80 -17.90 -39.05
C GLY A 103 41.47 -18.63 -38.91
N GLN A 104 40.95 -19.21 -40.01
CA GLN A 104 39.73 -20.02 -39.98
C GLN A 104 39.92 -21.37 -39.26
N GLN A 105 41.07 -22.03 -39.44
CA GLN A 105 41.42 -23.24 -38.68
C GLN A 105 41.56 -22.94 -37.18
N ILE A 106 42.25 -21.86 -36.82
CA ILE A 106 42.44 -21.43 -35.43
C ILE A 106 41.11 -21.01 -34.79
N PHE A 107 40.23 -20.32 -35.53
CA PHE A 107 38.88 -20.02 -35.09
C PHE A 107 38.08 -21.30 -34.76
N GLN A 108 38.14 -22.33 -35.61
CA GLN A 108 37.45 -23.60 -35.34
C GLN A 108 37.97 -24.30 -34.09
N ILE A 109 39.29 -24.27 -33.84
CA ILE A 109 39.91 -24.83 -32.62
C ILE A 109 39.40 -24.09 -31.36
N LEU A 110 39.40 -22.75 -31.37
CA LEU A 110 38.92 -21.91 -30.26
C LEU A 110 37.39 -22.07 -30.01
N VAL A 111 36.61 -22.38 -31.04
CA VAL A 111 35.18 -22.68 -30.90
C VAL A 111 34.94 -24.08 -30.32
N GLY A 112 35.73 -25.08 -30.72
CA GLY A 112 35.50 -26.49 -30.41
C GLY A 112 36.09 -27.05 -29.10
N THR A 113 36.93 -26.32 -28.38
CA THR A 113 37.63 -26.83 -27.18
C THR A 113 37.33 -26.03 -25.90
N ASP A 114 37.21 -26.75 -24.78
CA ASP A 114 37.19 -26.16 -23.43
C ASP A 114 38.64 -25.88 -22.98
N LEU A 115 39.04 -24.61 -23.08
CA LEU A 115 40.43 -24.18 -22.98
C LEU A 115 40.84 -23.74 -21.57
N HIS A 116 41.73 -24.52 -20.95
CA HIS A 116 42.61 -24.03 -19.88
C HIS A 116 43.54 -22.93 -20.41
N SER A 117 43.88 -21.98 -19.53
CA SER A 117 44.61 -20.73 -19.87
C SER A 117 45.98 -20.95 -20.49
N SER A 118 46.71 -22.00 -20.10
CA SER A 118 48.05 -22.33 -20.59
C SER A 118 48.11 -22.63 -22.10
N ASN A 119 47.05 -23.23 -22.67
CA ASN A 119 47.07 -23.66 -24.07
C ASN A 119 46.71 -22.54 -25.07
N LEU A 120 46.13 -21.42 -24.59
CA LEU A 120 45.65 -20.35 -25.48
C LEU A 120 46.80 -19.70 -26.26
N GLY A 121 47.93 -19.41 -25.60
CA GLY A 121 49.09 -18.80 -26.26
C GLY A 121 49.68 -19.70 -27.35
N CYS A 122 49.84 -20.99 -27.07
CA CYS A 122 50.36 -21.98 -28.03
C CYS A 122 49.46 -22.17 -29.27
N ILE A 123 48.17 -21.82 -29.17
CA ILE A 123 47.23 -21.84 -30.30
C ILE A 123 47.31 -20.53 -31.09
N LEU A 124 47.43 -19.38 -30.40
CA LEU A 124 47.46 -18.06 -31.05
C LEU A 124 48.81 -17.72 -31.70
N ILE A 125 49.93 -18.26 -31.21
CA ILE A 125 51.25 -18.14 -31.87
C ILE A 125 51.20 -18.66 -33.31
N ARG A 126 50.36 -19.67 -33.59
CA ARG A 126 50.16 -20.23 -34.93
C ARG A 126 49.54 -19.28 -35.95
N LEU A 127 49.07 -18.09 -35.55
CA LEU A 127 48.70 -17.02 -36.50
C LEU A 127 49.94 -16.37 -37.15
N PHE A 128 51.10 -16.45 -36.51
CA PHE A 128 52.32 -15.70 -36.86
C PHE A 128 53.39 -16.61 -37.53
N GLU A 129 53.37 -17.91 -37.25
CA GLU A 129 54.39 -18.89 -37.68
C GLU A 129 54.65 -18.93 -39.21
N ASN A 130 53.63 -18.70 -40.05
CA ASN A 130 53.76 -18.78 -41.51
C ASN A 130 54.19 -17.48 -42.21
N GLN A 131 54.46 -16.39 -41.48
CA GLN A 131 54.85 -15.11 -42.07
C GLN A 131 56.29 -14.66 -41.72
N GLY A 132 57.11 -15.55 -41.14
CA GLY A 132 58.52 -15.26 -40.87
C GLY A 132 58.76 -14.24 -39.74
N ILE A 133 57.78 -14.05 -38.85
CA ILE A 133 57.84 -13.08 -37.74
C ILE A 133 58.69 -13.65 -36.60
N CYS A 134 60.00 -13.68 -36.81
CA CYS A 134 61.01 -13.77 -35.76
C CYS A 134 61.39 -12.35 -35.29
N GLU A 135 61.77 -12.20 -34.02
CA GLU A 135 61.61 -10.96 -33.23
C GLU A 135 62.44 -9.72 -33.65
N ASN A 136 63.17 -9.70 -34.78
CA ASN A 136 64.15 -8.64 -35.10
C ASN A 136 64.28 -8.25 -36.60
N GLN A 137 63.20 -8.23 -37.40
CA GLN A 137 63.22 -7.60 -38.74
C GLN A 137 61.95 -6.79 -39.06
N GLU A 138 62.08 -5.77 -39.90
CA GLU A 138 60.98 -4.89 -40.33
C GLU A 138 59.93 -5.66 -41.16
N VAL A 139 58.67 -5.59 -40.73
CA VAL A 139 57.56 -6.35 -41.33
C VAL A 139 56.98 -5.60 -42.53
N GLY A 140 56.93 -6.27 -43.69
CA GLY A 140 56.24 -5.73 -44.88
C GLY A 140 54.74 -5.56 -44.64
N SER A 141 54.20 -4.38 -44.94
CA SER A 141 52.84 -3.94 -44.58
C SER A 141 51.69 -4.88 -45.01
N LEU A 142 51.87 -5.64 -46.09
CA LEU A 142 50.93 -6.65 -46.58
C LEU A 142 50.73 -7.84 -45.62
N GLY A 143 51.75 -8.23 -44.85
CA GLY A 143 51.64 -9.33 -43.89
C GLY A 143 50.79 -8.96 -42.68
N LEU A 144 51.11 -7.82 -42.07
CA LEU A 144 50.42 -7.25 -40.91
C LEU A 144 48.91 -7.10 -41.16
N TRP A 145 48.51 -6.60 -42.33
CA TRP A 145 47.10 -6.49 -42.72
C TRP A 145 46.34 -7.83 -42.70
N SER A 146 46.98 -8.93 -43.06
CA SER A 146 46.36 -10.26 -42.99
C SER A 146 46.16 -10.72 -41.55
N VAL A 147 47.14 -10.47 -40.68
CA VAL A 147 47.08 -10.88 -39.26
C VAL A 147 46.02 -10.08 -38.50
N ASN A 148 45.93 -8.76 -38.74
CA ASN A 148 44.91 -7.92 -38.12
C ASN A 148 43.50 -8.31 -38.59
N ALA A 149 43.32 -8.64 -39.87
CA ALA A 149 42.05 -9.16 -40.40
C ALA A 149 41.64 -10.50 -39.76
N ASP A 150 42.60 -11.40 -39.50
CA ASP A 150 42.37 -12.66 -38.80
C ASP A 150 42.00 -12.45 -37.32
N ILE A 151 42.72 -11.60 -36.59
CA ILE A 151 42.42 -11.24 -35.18
C ILE A 151 41.02 -10.62 -35.09
N LEU A 152 40.71 -9.66 -35.97
CA LEU A 152 39.42 -8.99 -36.07
C LEU A 152 38.28 -9.98 -36.37
N GLY A 153 38.53 -10.94 -37.26
CA GLY A 153 37.59 -11.99 -37.61
C GLY A 153 37.35 -12.95 -36.45
N ILE A 154 38.40 -13.45 -35.79
CA ILE A 154 38.30 -14.36 -34.63
C ILE A 154 37.50 -13.70 -33.50
N ILE A 155 37.81 -12.45 -33.15
CA ILE A 155 37.10 -11.72 -32.08
C ILE A 155 35.62 -11.52 -32.45
N LYS A 156 35.31 -11.11 -33.69
CA LYS A 156 33.92 -10.97 -34.18
C LYS A 156 33.16 -12.31 -34.20
N GLY A 157 33.83 -13.41 -34.54
CA GLY A 157 33.25 -14.75 -34.55
C GLY A 157 32.97 -15.29 -33.16
N LEU A 158 33.89 -15.10 -32.20
CA LEU A 158 33.70 -15.50 -30.81
C LEU A 158 32.59 -14.68 -30.14
N GLY A 159 32.52 -13.37 -30.42
CA GLY A 159 31.42 -12.50 -29.99
C GLY A 159 30.06 -12.89 -30.58
N PHE A 160 30.00 -13.28 -31.86
CA PHE A 160 28.78 -13.78 -32.50
C PHE A 160 28.27 -15.09 -31.87
N LEU A 161 29.17 -15.90 -31.31
CA LEU A 161 28.85 -17.15 -30.61
C LEU A 161 28.63 -16.98 -29.09
N GLY A 162 28.64 -15.75 -28.58
CA GLY A 162 28.48 -15.46 -27.14
C GLY A 162 29.68 -15.86 -26.27
N LYS A 163 30.82 -16.29 -26.85
CA LYS A 163 32.04 -16.65 -26.10
C LYS A 163 32.86 -15.38 -25.73
N CYS A 164 32.21 -14.43 -25.06
CA CYS A 164 32.78 -13.12 -24.72
C CYS A 164 34.07 -13.20 -23.88
N ASP A 165 34.11 -14.07 -22.87
CA ASP A 165 35.31 -14.27 -22.04
C ASP A 165 36.50 -14.80 -22.85
N LEU A 166 36.26 -15.66 -23.85
CA LEU A 166 37.32 -16.15 -24.72
C LEU A 166 37.78 -15.07 -25.70
N ALA A 167 36.85 -14.26 -26.25
CA ALA A 167 37.21 -13.10 -27.07
C ALA A 167 38.09 -12.10 -26.31
N PHE A 168 37.74 -11.79 -25.06
CA PHE A 168 38.51 -10.88 -24.20
C PHE A 168 39.87 -11.47 -23.79
N ARG A 169 39.97 -12.79 -23.57
CA ARG A 169 41.26 -13.49 -23.36
C ARG A 169 42.15 -13.45 -24.61
N VAL A 170 41.60 -13.65 -25.80
CA VAL A 170 42.33 -13.52 -27.08
C VAL A 170 42.84 -12.09 -27.26
N PHE A 171 41.98 -11.09 -27.04
CA PHE A 171 42.36 -9.67 -27.12
C PHE A 171 43.50 -9.32 -26.14
N ASN A 172 43.38 -9.69 -24.86
CA ASN A 172 44.41 -9.42 -23.86
C ASN A 172 45.72 -10.19 -24.12
N TRP A 173 45.66 -11.39 -24.70
CA TRP A 173 46.87 -12.10 -25.12
C TRP A 173 47.60 -11.35 -26.24
N VAL A 174 46.88 -10.80 -27.23
CA VAL A 174 47.50 -9.93 -28.24
C VAL A 174 48.06 -8.65 -27.63
N ARG A 175 47.36 -8.01 -26.67
CA ARG A 175 47.90 -6.84 -25.92
C ARG A 175 49.18 -7.17 -25.14
N SER A 176 49.37 -8.41 -24.70
CA SER A 176 50.56 -8.82 -23.93
C SER A 176 51.85 -9.00 -24.76
N ARG A 177 51.81 -8.73 -26.08
CA ARG A 177 52.98 -8.81 -26.96
C ARG A 177 53.66 -7.45 -27.15
N ASN A 178 54.98 -7.44 -27.35
CA ASN A 178 55.76 -6.20 -27.57
C ASN A 178 55.36 -5.43 -28.85
N ASP A 179 54.70 -6.08 -29.81
CA ASP A 179 54.26 -5.51 -31.10
C ASP A 179 52.76 -5.14 -31.13
N TYR A 180 52.05 -5.15 -29.98
CA TYR A 180 50.59 -5.03 -29.93
C TYR A 180 50.03 -3.77 -30.62
N GLN A 181 50.76 -2.65 -30.60
CA GLN A 181 50.32 -1.38 -31.21
C GLN A 181 50.15 -1.49 -32.74
N ASN A 182 50.83 -2.43 -33.38
CA ASN A 182 50.68 -2.73 -34.81
C ASN A 182 49.56 -3.75 -35.09
N LEU A 183 49.19 -4.57 -34.09
CA LEU A 183 48.27 -5.71 -34.22
C LEU A 183 46.83 -5.40 -33.79
N LEU A 184 46.66 -4.50 -32.81
CA LEU A 184 45.36 -4.06 -32.30
C LEU A 184 44.96 -2.75 -32.98
N ASP A 185 44.47 -2.82 -34.22
CA ASP A 185 43.90 -1.64 -34.87
C ASP A 185 42.60 -1.16 -34.19
N GLY A 186 42.22 0.11 -34.44
CA GLY A 186 40.98 0.69 -33.91
C GLY A 186 39.72 -0.14 -34.22
N PRO A 187 39.55 -0.72 -35.42
CA PRO A 187 38.51 -1.71 -35.70
C PRO A 187 38.50 -2.94 -34.78
N VAL A 188 39.65 -3.48 -34.37
CA VAL A 188 39.76 -4.56 -33.36
C VAL A 188 39.34 -4.07 -31.97
N VAL A 189 39.83 -2.91 -31.54
CA VAL A 189 39.46 -2.29 -30.25
C VAL A 189 37.96 -2.01 -30.18
N ALA A 190 37.40 -1.36 -31.21
CA ALA A 190 35.98 -1.06 -31.34
C ALA A 190 35.11 -2.33 -31.39
N ALA A 191 35.59 -3.41 -32.01
CA ALA A 191 34.90 -4.70 -31.98
C ALA A 191 34.83 -5.29 -30.56
N MET A 192 35.93 -5.28 -29.80
CA MET A 192 35.98 -5.78 -28.43
C MET A 192 35.07 -4.97 -27.49
N ILE A 193 35.13 -3.63 -27.56
CA ILE A 193 34.24 -2.72 -26.82
C ILE A 193 32.77 -2.98 -27.19
N SER A 194 32.45 -3.16 -28.48
CA SER A 194 31.09 -3.47 -28.94
C SER A 194 30.57 -4.83 -28.46
N ILE A 195 31.44 -5.82 -28.26
CA ILE A 195 31.08 -7.14 -27.71
C ILE A 195 30.80 -6.99 -26.21
N LEU A 196 31.72 -6.41 -25.43
CA LEU A 196 31.53 -6.16 -24.00
C LEU A 196 30.27 -5.34 -23.71
N GLY A 197 29.97 -4.33 -24.55
CA GLY A 197 28.76 -3.53 -24.46
C GLY A 197 27.46 -4.31 -24.74
N LYS A 198 27.46 -5.29 -25.65
CA LYS A 198 26.29 -6.14 -25.94
C LYS A 198 26.00 -7.13 -24.81
N GLU A 199 27.04 -7.63 -24.16
CA GLU A 199 26.97 -8.53 -23.01
C GLU A 199 26.77 -7.78 -21.67
N GLY A 200 26.49 -6.48 -21.70
CA GLY A 200 26.25 -5.65 -20.50
C GLY A 200 27.49 -5.34 -19.64
N ARG A 201 28.67 -5.83 -20.01
CA ARG A 201 29.93 -5.71 -19.24
C ARG A 201 30.61 -4.34 -19.43
N VAL A 202 29.83 -3.27 -19.39
CA VAL A 202 30.26 -1.91 -19.75
C VAL A 202 31.39 -1.39 -18.85
N SER A 203 31.44 -1.78 -17.57
CA SER A 203 32.54 -1.39 -16.68
C SER A 203 33.89 -1.97 -17.10
N ILE A 204 33.92 -3.16 -17.71
CA ILE A 204 35.14 -3.76 -18.27
C ILE A 204 35.51 -3.06 -19.59
N ALA A 205 34.51 -2.70 -20.42
CA ALA A 205 34.76 -1.90 -21.62
C ALA A 205 35.32 -0.51 -21.29
N ALA A 206 34.85 0.12 -20.19
CA ALA A 206 35.35 1.40 -19.70
C ALA A 206 36.78 1.27 -19.15
N CYS A 207 37.06 0.26 -18.34
CA CYS A 207 38.41 0.00 -17.83
C CYS A 207 39.41 -0.24 -18.97
N LEU A 208 39.04 -1.05 -19.98
CA LEU A 208 39.84 -1.26 -21.19
C LEU A 208 40.08 0.04 -21.96
N PHE A 209 39.06 0.89 -22.12
CA PHE A 209 39.17 2.17 -22.81
C PHE A 209 40.12 3.13 -22.06
N ASP A 210 39.96 3.26 -20.74
CA ASP A 210 40.80 4.09 -19.87
C ASP A 210 42.19 3.47 -19.60
N GLU A 211 42.43 2.20 -19.91
CA GLU A 211 43.75 1.57 -19.94
C GLU A 211 44.47 1.89 -21.25
N LEU A 212 43.83 1.68 -22.41
CA LEU A 212 44.43 2.00 -23.72
C LEU A 212 44.81 3.49 -23.83
N ASP A 213 43.99 4.38 -23.26
CA ASP A 213 44.24 5.83 -23.17
C ASP A 213 45.52 6.16 -22.36
N LYS A 214 45.84 5.35 -21.33
CA LYS A 214 47.04 5.49 -20.49
C LYS A 214 48.26 4.77 -21.07
N ASP A 215 48.04 3.66 -21.77
CA ASP A 215 49.06 2.88 -22.49
C ASP A 215 49.60 3.66 -23.72
N GLY A 216 49.04 4.84 -24.03
CA GLY A 216 49.47 5.73 -25.11
C GLY A 216 48.92 5.35 -26.49
N PHE A 217 47.83 4.58 -26.54
CA PHE A 217 47.21 4.13 -27.78
C PHE A 217 46.31 5.24 -28.38
N ASP A 218 46.42 5.48 -29.69
CA ASP A 218 45.60 6.49 -30.38
C ASP A 218 44.14 6.00 -30.55
N ILE A 219 43.26 6.49 -29.68
CA ILE A 219 41.86 6.06 -29.65
C ILE A 219 41.07 6.70 -30.79
N ASP A 220 40.85 5.91 -31.84
CA ASP A 220 40.19 6.37 -33.05
C ASP A 220 38.67 6.62 -32.91
N VAL A 221 38.12 7.19 -33.97
CA VAL A 221 36.70 7.54 -34.11
C VAL A 221 35.76 6.34 -33.93
N TYR A 222 36.20 5.12 -34.24
CA TYR A 222 35.41 3.89 -34.11
C TYR A 222 35.42 3.39 -32.67
N ALA A 223 36.55 3.44 -31.97
CA ALA A 223 36.65 3.10 -30.56
C ALA A 223 35.80 4.04 -29.68
N TYR A 224 35.90 5.37 -29.88
CA TYR A 224 35.01 6.34 -29.23
C TYR A 224 33.54 6.05 -29.53
N THR A 225 33.17 5.85 -30.81
CA THR A 225 31.77 5.59 -31.21
C THR A 225 31.25 4.27 -30.63
N ALA A 226 32.09 3.23 -30.53
CA ALA A 226 31.75 1.97 -29.88
C ALA A 226 31.50 2.16 -28.38
N MET A 227 32.31 2.97 -27.68
CA MET A 227 32.15 3.21 -26.25
C MET A 227 30.91 4.06 -25.92
N VAL A 228 30.65 5.13 -26.69
CA VAL A 228 29.39 5.89 -26.60
C VAL A 228 28.18 4.98 -26.86
N SER A 229 28.28 4.07 -27.84
CA SER A 229 27.22 3.09 -28.12
C SER A 229 27.04 2.04 -27.02
N ALA A 230 28.12 1.60 -26.36
CA ALA A 230 28.07 0.65 -25.24
C ALA A 230 27.38 1.28 -24.01
N TYR A 231 27.72 2.53 -23.67
CA TYR A 231 27.02 3.28 -22.63
C TYR A 231 25.54 3.53 -23.01
N ALA A 232 25.25 3.97 -24.23
CA ALA A 232 23.90 4.29 -24.71
C ALA A 232 22.93 3.09 -24.83
N SER A 233 23.46 1.89 -25.09
CA SER A 233 22.68 0.65 -25.15
C SER A 233 22.32 0.11 -23.76
N ASN A 234 23.16 0.38 -22.76
CA ASN A 234 22.99 -0.05 -21.37
C ASN A 234 22.42 1.04 -20.45
N GLY A 235 21.84 2.12 -21.00
CA GLY A 235 21.16 3.16 -20.24
C GLY A 235 22.05 4.16 -19.48
N ARG A 236 23.37 4.03 -19.58
CA ARG A 236 24.37 4.89 -18.93
C ARG A 236 24.58 6.20 -19.69
N TYR A 237 23.48 6.96 -19.82
CA TYR A 237 23.38 8.09 -20.74
C TYR A 237 24.28 9.28 -20.41
N ARG A 238 24.59 9.51 -19.12
CA ARG A 238 25.48 10.61 -18.71
C ARG A 238 26.91 10.35 -19.15
N GLU A 239 27.38 9.12 -18.97
CA GLU A 239 28.71 8.67 -19.33
C GLU A 239 28.90 8.63 -20.85
N ALA A 240 27.86 8.27 -21.61
CA ALA A 240 27.85 8.40 -23.07
C ALA A 240 28.09 9.86 -23.52
N VAL A 241 27.51 10.84 -22.83
CA VAL A 241 27.73 12.28 -23.09
C VAL A 241 29.12 12.74 -22.64
N THR A 242 29.65 12.22 -21.53
CA THR A 242 31.03 12.52 -21.09
C THR A 242 32.07 12.02 -22.10
N ILE A 243 31.94 10.79 -22.62
CA ILE A 243 32.86 10.28 -23.66
C ILE A 243 32.71 11.04 -24.97
N PHE A 244 31.48 11.41 -25.37
CA PHE A 244 31.28 12.24 -26.56
C PHE A 244 31.95 13.61 -26.43
N LYS A 245 31.93 14.23 -25.24
CA LYS A 245 32.69 15.47 -24.99
C LYS A 245 34.20 15.25 -25.02
N LYS A 246 34.72 14.20 -24.36
CA LYS A 246 36.16 13.85 -24.43
C LYS A 246 36.62 13.70 -25.89
N MET A 247 35.78 13.11 -26.75
CA MET A 247 36.01 12.98 -28.18
C MET A 247 36.12 14.33 -28.89
N GLU A 248 35.19 15.26 -28.63
CA GLU A 248 35.23 16.65 -29.15
C GLU A 248 36.45 17.43 -28.60
N ASP A 249 36.75 17.32 -27.30
CA ASP A 249 37.84 18.00 -26.59
C ASP A 249 39.24 17.55 -27.07
N VAL A 250 39.39 16.27 -27.45
CA VAL A 250 40.60 15.69 -28.06
C VAL A 250 40.67 15.99 -29.58
N GLY A 251 39.63 16.59 -30.16
CA GLY A 251 39.58 16.95 -31.58
C GLY A 251 39.23 15.80 -32.54
N CYS A 252 38.82 14.64 -32.01
CA CYS A 252 38.44 13.48 -32.81
C CYS A 252 37.05 13.71 -33.43
N LYS A 253 37.00 13.95 -34.75
CA LYS A 253 35.77 14.39 -35.43
C LYS A 253 34.67 13.30 -35.41
N PRO A 254 33.46 13.59 -34.87
CA PRO A 254 32.36 12.62 -34.85
C PRO A 254 31.88 12.24 -36.26
N THR A 255 31.37 11.01 -36.42
CA THR A 255 30.73 10.55 -37.67
C THR A 255 29.21 10.74 -37.63
N LEU A 256 28.54 10.55 -38.78
CA LEU A 256 27.08 10.37 -38.87
C LEU A 256 26.54 9.35 -37.85
N VAL A 257 27.25 8.23 -37.64
CA VAL A 257 26.85 7.21 -36.64
C VAL A 257 27.00 7.75 -35.23
N THR A 258 28.08 8.46 -34.94
CA THR A 258 28.35 9.08 -33.63
C THR A 258 27.27 10.12 -33.29
N TYR A 259 26.92 10.99 -34.24
CA TYR A 259 25.82 11.96 -34.09
C TYR A 259 24.46 11.27 -33.92
N ASN A 260 24.13 10.27 -34.76
CA ASN A 260 22.87 9.54 -34.66
C ASN A 260 22.74 8.79 -33.32
N VAL A 261 23.84 8.31 -32.71
CA VAL A 261 23.83 7.74 -31.35
C VAL A 261 23.64 8.82 -30.29
N ILE A 262 24.38 9.95 -30.33
CA ILE A 262 24.27 10.98 -29.28
C ILE A 262 22.94 11.73 -29.31
N LEU A 263 22.35 11.96 -30.49
CA LEU A 263 20.99 12.51 -30.64
C LEU A 263 19.95 11.58 -30.00
N ASN A 264 20.06 10.26 -30.23
CA ASN A 264 19.21 9.25 -29.59
C ASN A 264 19.41 9.22 -28.07
N VAL A 265 20.64 9.40 -27.57
CA VAL A 265 20.93 9.57 -26.13
C VAL A 265 20.25 10.82 -25.57
N TYR A 266 20.41 11.99 -26.19
CA TYR A 266 19.78 13.23 -25.73
C TYR A 266 18.24 13.19 -25.79
N GLY A 267 17.65 12.57 -26.83
CA GLY A 267 16.21 12.33 -26.92
C GLY A 267 15.67 11.32 -25.90
N LYS A 268 16.48 10.33 -25.51
CA LYS A 268 16.16 9.41 -24.40
C LYS A 268 16.26 10.11 -23.05
N MET A 269 17.29 10.91 -22.81
CA MET A 269 17.44 11.76 -21.61
C MET A 269 16.30 12.77 -21.49
N GLY A 270 15.80 13.29 -22.62
CA GLY A 270 14.82 14.39 -22.64
C GLY A 270 15.48 15.74 -22.41
N MET A 271 16.65 15.98 -23.03
CA MET A 271 17.29 17.29 -22.99
C MET A 271 16.43 18.35 -23.69
N PRO A 272 16.50 19.63 -23.27
CA PRO A 272 15.81 20.73 -23.94
C PRO A 272 16.17 20.81 -25.43
N TRP A 273 15.20 21.17 -26.28
CA TRP A 273 15.38 21.21 -27.75
C TRP A 273 16.57 22.08 -28.20
N ILE A 274 16.82 23.20 -27.52
CA ILE A 274 17.98 24.08 -27.78
C ILE A 274 19.34 23.39 -27.64
N THR A 275 19.43 22.28 -26.89
CA THR A 275 20.63 21.43 -26.83
C THR A 275 20.67 20.44 -28.01
N VAL A 276 19.52 19.88 -28.41
CA VAL A 276 19.42 18.95 -29.55
C VAL A 276 19.68 19.67 -30.88
N ALA A 277 19.13 20.87 -31.06
CA ALA A 277 19.36 21.73 -32.22
C ALA A 277 20.85 22.03 -32.40
N LYS A 278 21.55 22.46 -31.34
CA LYS A 278 23.00 22.72 -31.37
C LYS A 278 23.84 21.52 -31.83
N VAL A 279 23.41 20.29 -31.55
CA VAL A 279 24.10 19.08 -32.02
C VAL A 279 23.92 18.88 -33.53
N ILE A 280 22.75 19.22 -34.07
CA ILE A 280 22.50 19.27 -35.53
C ILE A 280 23.23 20.43 -36.19
N ASP A 281 23.30 21.60 -35.55
CA ASP A 281 24.04 22.74 -36.08
C ASP A 281 25.55 22.45 -36.13
N ASN A 282 26.10 21.78 -35.11
CA ASN A 282 27.47 21.24 -35.13
C ASN A 282 27.63 20.22 -36.27
N MET A 283 26.75 19.21 -36.37
CA MET A 283 26.80 18.18 -37.42
C MET A 283 26.77 18.79 -38.84
N LYS A 284 25.90 19.78 -39.08
CA LYS A 284 25.79 20.52 -40.35
C LYS A 284 27.04 21.37 -40.61
N ARG A 285 27.55 22.10 -39.60
CA ARG A 285 28.78 22.92 -39.70
C ARG A 285 30.01 22.07 -39.99
N ASP A 286 30.09 20.89 -39.41
CA ASP A 286 31.22 19.97 -39.55
C ASP A 286 31.14 19.16 -40.88
N GLY A 287 30.16 19.48 -41.74
CA GLY A 287 30.05 19.00 -43.12
C GLY A 287 29.24 17.70 -43.30
N ILE A 288 28.57 17.22 -42.26
CA ILE A 288 27.88 15.92 -42.27
C ILE A 288 26.39 16.13 -42.53
N ALA A 289 25.93 15.70 -43.70
CA ALA A 289 24.52 15.77 -44.07
C ALA A 289 23.66 14.82 -43.19
N PRO A 290 22.54 15.30 -42.62
CA PRO A 290 21.54 14.44 -41.98
C PRO A 290 20.96 13.39 -42.94
N ASP A 291 20.80 12.15 -42.45
CA ASP A 291 20.11 11.09 -43.20
C ASP A 291 18.69 10.84 -42.69
N LEU A 292 17.94 9.94 -43.34
CA LEU A 292 16.57 9.59 -42.92
C LEU A 292 16.51 9.05 -41.48
N TYR A 293 17.60 8.44 -40.97
CA TYR A 293 17.68 8.02 -39.57
C TYR A 293 17.90 9.22 -38.64
N THR A 294 18.71 10.21 -39.04
CA THR A 294 18.86 11.48 -38.32
C THR A 294 17.51 12.19 -38.20
N TYR A 295 16.80 12.40 -39.31
CA TYR A 295 15.48 13.05 -39.30
C TYR A 295 14.45 12.29 -38.44
N ASN A 296 14.36 10.96 -38.59
CA ASN A 296 13.49 10.14 -37.73
C ASN A 296 13.89 10.20 -36.24
N THR A 297 15.18 10.32 -35.93
CA THR A 297 15.67 10.48 -34.56
C THR A 297 15.30 11.86 -34.00
N LEU A 298 15.39 12.92 -34.79
CA LEU A 298 15.03 14.28 -34.39
C LEU A 298 13.53 14.42 -34.09
N ILE A 299 12.66 13.91 -34.95
CA ILE A 299 11.21 13.87 -34.68
C ILE A 299 10.95 13.06 -33.39
N SER A 300 11.68 11.96 -33.17
CA SER A 300 11.62 11.17 -31.92
C SER A 300 12.19 11.88 -30.68
N CYS A 301 13.01 12.92 -30.82
CA CYS A 301 13.46 13.78 -29.72
C CYS A 301 12.34 14.74 -29.27
N CYS A 302 11.66 15.40 -30.22
CA CYS A 302 10.53 16.32 -29.96
C CYS A 302 9.40 15.71 -29.10
N ARG A 303 9.29 14.37 -29.17
CA ARG A 303 8.42 13.51 -28.35
C ARG A 303 8.47 13.76 -26.84
N ARG A 304 9.59 14.24 -26.28
CA ARG A 304 9.73 14.61 -24.86
C ARG A 304 9.74 16.13 -24.70
N GLY A 305 8.55 16.72 -24.53
CA GLY A 305 8.39 18.17 -24.32
C GLY A 305 7.12 18.79 -24.93
N SER A 306 6.31 18.00 -25.64
CA SER A 306 5.16 18.47 -26.43
C SER A 306 5.55 19.39 -27.60
N LEU A 307 6.74 19.15 -28.17
CA LEU A 307 7.39 19.98 -29.19
C LEU A 307 6.86 19.64 -30.61
N TYR A 308 5.56 19.77 -30.81
CA TYR A 308 4.89 19.36 -32.05
C TYR A 308 5.18 20.31 -33.22
N GLU A 309 5.51 21.57 -32.95
CA GLU A 309 5.82 22.58 -33.98
C GLU A 309 7.21 22.35 -34.55
N GLU A 310 8.18 22.04 -33.69
CA GLU A 310 9.53 21.65 -34.08
C GLU A 310 9.54 20.30 -34.81
N ALA A 311 8.71 19.35 -34.37
CA ALA A 311 8.52 18.08 -35.08
C ALA A 311 7.93 18.26 -36.50
N ALA A 312 6.96 19.17 -36.65
CA ALA A 312 6.41 19.54 -37.95
C ALA A 312 7.46 20.24 -38.83
N GLY A 313 8.22 21.20 -38.27
CA GLY A 313 9.30 21.89 -38.97
C GLY A 313 10.39 20.93 -39.48
N VAL A 314 10.82 19.97 -38.66
CA VAL A 314 11.78 18.93 -39.06
C VAL A 314 11.19 17.97 -40.11
N PHE A 315 9.88 17.70 -40.08
CA PHE A 315 9.21 16.89 -41.09
C PHE A 315 9.07 17.61 -42.45
N GLU A 316 8.85 18.93 -42.46
CA GLU A 316 8.92 19.74 -43.68
C GLU A 316 10.36 19.89 -44.17
N GLU A 317 11.35 20.13 -43.31
CA GLU A 317 12.78 20.16 -43.68
C GLU A 317 13.19 18.85 -44.37
N MET A 318 12.80 17.70 -43.80
CA MET A 318 13.08 16.39 -44.37
C MET A 318 12.49 16.22 -45.79
N LYS A 319 11.27 16.71 -46.02
CA LYS A 319 10.62 16.69 -47.34
C LYS A 319 11.28 17.66 -48.33
N LEU A 320 11.67 18.85 -47.88
CA LEU A 320 12.39 19.84 -48.69
C LEU A 320 13.82 19.38 -49.05
N ALA A 321 14.46 18.60 -48.18
CA ALA A 321 15.73 17.92 -48.43
C ALA A 321 15.59 16.70 -49.39
N GLY A 322 14.40 16.43 -49.93
CA GLY A 322 14.15 15.42 -50.95
C GLY A 322 13.95 14.00 -50.44
N PHE A 323 13.91 13.77 -49.12
CA PHE A 323 13.60 12.45 -48.57
C PHE A 323 12.09 12.18 -48.60
N VAL A 324 11.71 10.97 -49.00
CA VAL A 324 10.32 10.51 -48.97
C VAL A 324 10.00 9.94 -47.57
N PRO A 325 8.98 10.44 -46.85
CA PRO A 325 8.54 9.85 -45.60
C PRO A 325 8.16 8.38 -45.74
N ASP A 326 8.58 7.56 -44.78
CA ASP A 326 8.25 6.14 -44.72
C ASP A 326 7.30 5.80 -43.55
N ASN A 327 6.95 4.52 -43.42
CA ASN A 327 6.12 4.02 -42.32
C ASN A 327 6.74 4.28 -40.93
N VAL A 328 8.07 4.43 -40.81
CA VAL A 328 8.69 4.78 -39.52
C VAL A 328 8.48 6.27 -39.25
N THR A 329 8.74 7.12 -40.24
CA THR A 329 8.56 8.58 -40.16
C THR A 329 7.13 8.95 -39.74
N TYR A 330 6.13 8.42 -40.44
CA TYR A 330 4.72 8.69 -40.13
C TYR A 330 4.33 8.20 -38.72
N ASN A 331 4.76 7.01 -38.30
CA ASN A 331 4.43 6.50 -36.96
C ASN A 331 5.17 7.26 -35.83
N VAL A 332 6.40 7.72 -36.05
CA VAL A 332 7.13 8.56 -35.08
C VAL A 332 6.46 9.93 -34.95
N LEU A 333 6.08 10.57 -36.06
CA LEU A 333 5.36 11.84 -36.04
C LEU A 333 3.99 11.74 -35.33
N LEU A 334 3.25 10.65 -35.55
CA LEU A 334 2.01 10.34 -34.82
C LEU A 334 2.23 10.14 -33.31
N ASP A 335 3.35 9.52 -32.89
CA ASP A 335 3.70 9.38 -31.47
C ASP A 335 4.04 10.74 -30.81
N VAL A 336 4.62 11.69 -31.57
CA VAL A 336 4.82 13.07 -31.09
C VAL A 336 3.50 13.80 -30.91
N TYR A 337 2.65 13.87 -31.95
CA TYR A 337 1.34 14.55 -31.85
C TYR A 337 0.48 13.91 -30.75
N GLY A 338 0.51 12.58 -30.63
CA GLY A 338 -0.21 11.86 -29.59
C GLY A 338 0.26 12.18 -28.18
N LYS A 339 1.58 12.26 -27.94
CA LYS A 339 2.12 12.69 -26.64
C LYS A 339 1.90 14.17 -26.35
N SER A 340 1.79 14.99 -27.39
CA SER A 340 1.53 16.44 -27.33
C SER A 340 0.06 16.81 -27.15
N ARG A 341 -0.86 15.84 -27.06
CA ARG A 341 -2.33 16.05 -26.99
C ARG A 341 -2.93 16.73 -28.24
N ARG A 342 -2.43 16.42 -29.43
CA ARG A 342 -2.82 17.04 -30.71
C ARG A 342 -3.48 16.02 -31.67
N PRO A 343 -4.78 15.71 -31.49
CA PRO A 343 -5.45 14.64 -32.23
C PRO A 343 -5.86 15.03 -33.65
N GLU A 344 -6.17 16.30 -33.92
CA GLU A 344 -6.60 16.77 -35.25
C GLU A 344 -5.45 16.70 -36.27
N GLU A 345 -4.26 17.13 -35.85
CA GLU A 345 -3.01 17.06 -36.59
C GLU A 345 -2.62 15.60 -36.84
N ALA A 346 -2.76 14.74 -35.83
CA ALA A 346 -2.51 13.31 -35.98
C ALA A 346 -3.47 12.67 -37.03
N MET A 347 -4.75 13.07 -37.07
CA MET A 347 -5.66 12.68 -38.15
C MET A 347 -5.33 13.32 -39.50
N GLY A 348 -4.69 14.49 -39.53
CA GLY A 348 -4.04 15.04 -40.73
C GLY A 348 -2.95 14.12 -41.26
N VAL A 349 -2.02 13.71 -40.39
CA VAL A 349 -0.91 12.80 -40.72
C VAL A 349 -1.41 11.43 -41.19
N LEU A 350 -2.45 10.86 -40.56
CA LEU A 350 -3.08 9.62 -41.04
C LEU A 350 -3.63 9.78 -42.47
N ARG A 351 -4.31 10.89 -42.77
CA ARG A 351 -4.85 11.15 -44.12
C ARG A 351 -3.73 11.31 -45.15
N GLU A 352 -2.63 11.99 -44.82
CA GLU A 352 -1.47 12.09 -45.73
C GLU A 352 -0.85 10.70 -46.00
N MET A 353 -0.68 9.89 -44.96
CA MET A 353 -0.16 8.52 -45.05
C MET A 353 -1.02 7.64 -45.98
N GLU A 354 -2.35 7.67 -45.82
CA GLU A 354 -3.28 6.92 -46.68
C GLU A 354 -3.30 7.45 -48.12
N ILE A 355 -3.26 8.77 -48.34
CA ILE A 355 -3.22 9.38 -49.68
C ILE A 355 -1.94 9.00 -50.43
N ARG A 356 -0.80 8.89 -49.74
CA ARG A 356 0.46 8.40 -50.34
C ARG A 356 0.52 6.87 -50.50
N GLY A 357 -0.54 6.15 -50.17
CA GLY A 357 -0.65 4.69 -50.36
C GLY A 357 0.02 3.84 -49.28
N TYR A 358 0.42 4.43 -48.14
CA TYR A 358 0.96 3.69 -47.01
C TYR A 358 -0.17 3.17 -46.13
N ALA A 359 -0.26 1.85 -45.98
CA ALA A 359 -1.29 1.21 -45.15
C ALA A 359 -1.02 1.46 -43.65
N PRO A 360 -1.98 2.02 -42.89
CA PRO A 360 -1.87 2.15 -41.43
C PRO A 360 -1.71 0.78 -40.75
N SER A 361 -1.02 0.76 -39.61
CA SER A 361 -0.84 -0.45 -38.81
C SER A 361 -1.49 -0.35 -37.43
N ASP A 362 -1.42 -1.46 -36.68
CA ASP A 362 -1.59 -1.55 -35.23
C ASP A 362 -0.99 -0.35 -34.46
N VAL A 363 0.30 -0.06 -34.68
CA VAL A 363 1.02 1.08 -34.09
C VAL A 363 0.39 2.42 -34.47
N THR A 364 -0.02 2.58 -35.73
CA THR A 364 -0.61 3.83 -36.24
C THR A 364 -1.92 4.16 -35.51
N PHE A 365 -2.81 3.18 -35.38
CA PHE A 365 -4.06 3.33 -34.63
C PHE A 365 -3.83 3.46 -33.12
N ASN A 366 -2.88 2.73 -32.54
CA ASN A 366 -2.55 2.84 -31.12
C ASN A 366 -1.96 4.22 -30.74
N SER A 367 -1.16 4.85 -31.62
CA SER A 367 -0.70 6.23 -31.44
C SER A 367 -1.85 7.25 -31.48
N LEU A 368 -2.80 7.07 -32.42
CA LEU A 368 -3.99 7.93 -32.53
C LEU A 368 -4.92 7.79 -31.32
N ILE A 369 -5.19 6.56 -30.87
CA ILE A 369 -6.03 6.31 -29.69
C ILE A 369 -5.36 6.91 -28.44
N SER A 370 -4.05 6.78 -28.30
CA SER A 370 -3.27 7.49 -27.29
C SER A 370 -3.39 9.02 -27.41
N ALA A 371 -3.42 9.58 -28.62
CA ALA A 371 -3.61 11.03 -28.86
C ALA A 371 -4.96 11.53 -28.34
N TYR A 372 -6.05 10.90 -28.79
CA TYR A 372 -7.42 11.25 -28.41
C TYR A 372 -7.65 11.08 -26.90
N VAL A 373 -7.20 9.96 -26.32
CA VAL A 373 -7.23 9.71 -24.86
C VAL A 373 -6.48 10.79 -24.08
N ARG A 374 -5.28 11.20 -24.53
CA ARG A 374 -4.49 12.25 -23.86
C ARG A 374 -5.07 13.66 -24.04
N GLY A 375 -5.86 13.89 -25.08
CA GLY A 375 -6.67 15.09 -25.27
C GLY A 375 -7.94 15.13 -24.44
N GLY A 376 -8.35 14.01 -23.81
CA GLY A 376 -9.63 13.88 -23.10
C GLY A 376 -10.83 13.52 -23.99
N LEU A 377 -10.61 13.38 -25.30
CA LEU A 377 -11.60 13.06 -26.32
C LEU A 377 -11.82 11.52 -26.38
N LEU A 378 -12.47 10.99 -25.34
CA LEU A 378 -12.60 9.54 -25.11
C LEU A 378 -13.63 8.86 -26.02
N GLU A 379 -14.70 9.54 -26.39
CA GLU A 379 -15.73 8.98 -27.27
C GLU A 379 -15.19 8.88 -28.71
N GLU A 380 -14.43 9.90 -29.13
CA GLU A 380 -13.68 9.94 -30.38
C GLU A 380 -12.61 8.84 -30.42
N ALA A 381 -11.91 8.57 -29.31
CA ALA A 381 -10.98 7.45 -29.21
C ALA A 381 -11.66 6.09 -29.46
N MET A 382 -12.90 5.90 -28.98
CA MET A 382 -13.71 4.71 -29.28
C MET A 382 -14.12 4.65 -30.76
N VAL A 383 -14.42 5.79 -31.40
CA VAL A 383 -14.65 5.86 -32.86
C VAL A 383 -13.40 5.48 -33.65
N ILE A 384 -12.21 5.93 -33.25
CA ILE A 384 -10.94 5.52 -33.89
C ILE A 384 -10.69 4.00 -33.72
N LYS A 385 -11.00 3.43 -32.56
CA LYS A 385 -10.96 1.97 -32.35
C LYS A 385 -11.99 1.22 -33.21
N ALA A 386 -13.17 1.78 -33.46
CA ALA A 386 -14.13 1.20 -34.40
C ALA A 386 -13.63 1.27 -35.86
N GLN A 387 -12.94 2.35 -36.26
CA GLN A 387 -12.30 2.47 -37.57
C GLN A 387 -11.15 1.45 -37.77
N MET A 388 -10.35 1.21 -36.74
CA MET A 388 -9.30 0.18 -36.71
C MET A 388 -9.88 -1.21 -37.04
N VAL A 389 -10.94 -1.61 -36.32
CA VAL A 389 -11.67 -2.87 -36.57
C VAL A 389 -12.27 -2.91 -37.98
N LYS A 390 -12.90 -1.81 -38.44
CA LYS A 390 -13.50 -1.72 -39.79
C LYS A 390 -12.47 -1.86 -40.92
N LYS A 391 -11.21 -1.46 -40.71
CA LYS A 391 -10.09 -1.67 -41.64
C LYS A 391 -9.43 -3.06 -41.49
N GLY A 392 -10.01 -3.96 -40.69
CA GLY A 392 -9.52 -5.33 -40.50
C GLY A 392 -8.34 -5.46 -39.53
N ILE A 393 -7.94 -4.38 -38.87
CA ILE A 393 -6.86 -4.38 -37.89
C ILE A 393 -7.46 -4.74 -36.53
N LYS A 394 -6.99 -5.84 -35.92
CA LYS A 394 -7.47 -6.26 -34.61
C LYS A 394 -6.87 -5.37 -33.50
N PRO A 395 -7.68 -4.78 -32.61
CA PRO A 395 -7.20 -4.16 -31.38
C PRO A 395 -6.33 -5.12 -30.56
N ASP A 396 -5.31 -4.59 -29.90
CA ASP A 396 -4.39 -5.36 -29.06
C ASP A 396 -4.48 -4.95 -27.59
N VAL A 397 -3.67 -5.58 -26.75
CA VAL A 397 -3.62 -5.31 -25.30
C VAL A 397 -3.28 -3.84 -25.02
N PHE A 398 -2.48 -3.19 -25.88
CA PHE A 398 -2.17 -1.76 -25.75
C PHE A 398 -3.38 -0.89 -26.13
N THR A 399 -4.14 -1.25 -27.17
CA THR A 399 -5.38 -0.55 -27.56
C THR A 399 -6.35 -0.48 -26.38
N TYR A 400 -6.71 -1.64 -25.83
CA TYR A 400 -7.67 -1.75 -24.74
C TYR A 400 -7.15 -1.12 -23.43
N THR A 401 -5.89 -1.39 -23.05
CA THR A 401 -5.30 -0.80 -21.83
C THR A 401 -5.17 0.73 -21.92
N THR A 402 -4.97 1.29 -23.12
CA THR A 402 -4.92 2.74 -23.34
C THR A 402 -6.30 3.39 -23.20
N LEU A 403 -7.35 2.78 -23.78
CA LEU A 403 -8.74 3.24 -23.64
C LEU A 403 -9.20 3.14 -22.18
N PHE A 404 -8.97 2.00 -21.52
CA PHE A 404 -9.23 1.79 -20.09
C PHE A 404 -8.56 2.88 -19.25
N SER A 405 -7.27 3.11 -19.47
CA SER A 405 -6.48 4.15 -18.78
C SER A 405 -6.89 5.58 -19.13
N GLY A 406 -7.74 5.78 -20.13
CA GLY A 406 -8.37 7.06 -20.44
C GLY A 406 -9.63 7.27 -19.61
N PHE A 407 -10.52 6.28 -19.63
CA PHE A 407 -11.74 6.30 -18.83
C PHE A 407 -11.47 6.32 -17.31
N GLU A 408 -10.42 5.64 -16.81
CA GLU A 408 -9.93 5.74 -15.42
C GLU A 408 -9.65 7.19 -15.02
N LYS A 409 -8.87 7.92 -15.83
CA LYS A 409 -8.44 9.29 -15.52
C LYS A 409 -9.54 10.34 -15.67
N ALA A 410 -10.53 10.07 -16.51
CA ALA A 410 -11.76 10.86 -16.59
C ALA A 410 -12.81 10.46 -15.55
N GLY A 411 -12.53 9.46 -14.70
CA GLY A 411 -13.45 8.97 -13.68
C GLY A 411 -14.70 8.25 -14.21
N LYS A 412 -14.68 7.80 -15.47
CA LYS A 412 -15.76 7.05 -16.14
C LYS A 412 -15.59 5.54 -15.91
N ASP A 413 -15.62 5.10 -14.64
CA ASP A 413 -15.32 3.71 -14.23
C ASP A 413 -16.10 2.66 -15.03
N GLU A 414 -17.41 2.87 -15.25
CA GLU A 414 -18.24 1.96 -16.06
C GLU A 414 -17.72 1.78 -17.48
N CYS A 415 -17.26 2.86 -18.12
CA CYS A 415 -16.73 2.81 -19.48
C CYS A 415 -15.37 2.10 -19.50
N ALA A 416 -14.55 2.26 -18.46
CA ALA A 416 -13.32 1.50 -18.28
C ALA A 416 -13.63 -0.01 -18.18
N MET A 417 -14.59 -0.41 -17.34
CA MET A 417 -14.97 -1.82 -17.19
C MET A 417 -15.64 -2.39 -18.44
N LYS A 418 -16.45 -1.62 -19.18
CA LYS A 418 -17.00 -2.03 -20.48
C LYS A 418 -15.89 -2.29 -21.52
N VAL A 419 -14.82 -1.49 -21.51
CA VAL A 419 -13.63 -1.71 -22.36
C VAL A 419 -12.82 -2.94 -21.92
N PHE A 420 -12.74 -3.25 -20.62
CA PHE A 420 -12.08 -4.45 -20.10
C PHE A 420 -12.84 -5.74 -20.42
N GLU A 421 -14.16 -5.76 -20.28
CA GLU A 421 -14.97 -6.93 -20.67
C GLU A 421 -15.04 -7.10 -22.20
N GLU A 422 -15.02 -6.01 -22.99
CA GLU A 422 -14.86 -6.14 -24.45
C GLU A 422 -13.52 -6.80 -24.80
N MET A 423 -12.42 -6.40 -24.14
CA MET A 423 -11.09 -7.00 -24.30
C MET A 423 -11.12 -8.51 -24.02
N ARG A 424 -11.80 -8.94 -22.95
CA ARG A 424 -12.00 -10.37 -22.63
C ARG A 424 -12.82 -11.08 -23.70
N SER A 425 -13.95 -10.51 -24.13
CA SER A 425 -14.80 -11.11 -25.17
C SER A 425 -14.12 -11.22 -26.54
N ALA A 426 -13.17 -10.32 -26.84
CA ALA A 426 -12.37 -10.36 -28.06
C ALA A 426 -11.26 -11.43 -28.02
N GLY A 427 -11.09 -12.13 -26.90
CA GLY A 427 -10.01 -13.11 -26.68
C GLY A 427 -8.64 -12.47 -26.42
N CYS A 428 -8.58 -11.17 -26.19
CA CYS A 428 -7.34 -10.45 -25.88
C CYS A 428 -6.99 -10.66 -24.40
N LYS A 429 -6.07 -11.59 -24.11
CA LYS A 429 -5.66 -11.87 -22.73
C LYS A 429 -5.07 -10.60 -22.05
N PRO A 430 -5.54 -10.20 -20.86
CA PRO A 430 -4.92 -9.16 -20.04
C PRO A 430 -3.44 -9.44 -19.76
N ASN A 431 -2.67 -8.38 -19.50
CA ASN A 431 -1.29 -8.48 -19.04
C ASN A 431 -1.07 -7.68 -17.75
N ILE A 432 0.15 -7.74 -17.22
CA ILE A 432 0.58 -7.03 -16.00
C ILE A 432 0.19 -5.54 -16.03
N CYS A 433 0.32 -4.86 -17.17
CA CYS A 433 -0.05 -3.45 -17.31
C CYS A 433 -1.57 -3.22 -17.21
N THR A 434 -2.39 -4.16 -17.71
CA THR A 434 -3.85 -4.12 -17.58
C THR A 434 -4.27 -4.32 -16.12
N PHE A 435 -3.71 -5.33 -15.43
CA PHE A 435 -3.99 -5.57 -14.02
C PHE A 435 -3.51 -4.41 -13.12
N ASN A 436 -2.32 -3.86 -13.36
CA ASN A 436 -1.84 -2.69 -12.60
C ASN A 436 -2.72 -1.44 -12.81
N ALA A 437 -3.35 -1.29 -13.99
CA ALA A 437 -4.33 -0.21 -14.23
C ALA A 437 -5.65 -0.43 -13.47
N LEU A 438 -6.16 -1.67 -13.43
CA LEU A 438 -7.33 -2.05 -12.63
C LEU A 438 -7.08 -1.87 -11.12
N ILE A 439 -5.98 -2.42 -10.60
CA ILE A 439 -5.54 -2.27 -9.21
C ILE A 439 -5.53 -0.80 -8.80
N LYS A 440 -4.92 0.05 -9.63
CA LYS A 440 -4.89 1.49 -9.41
C LYS A 440 -6.28 2.13 -9.46
N MET A 441 -7.14 1.72 -10.40
CA MET A 441 -8.52 2.23 -10.50
C MET A 441 -9.32 1.92 -9.23
N HIS A 442 -9.45 0.65 -8.85
CA HIS A 442 -10.20 0.24 -7.65
C HIS A 442 -9.58 0.87 -6.39
N GLY A 443 -8.25 0.93 -6.30
CA GLY A 443 -7.50 1.58 -5.22
C GLY A 443 -7.75 3.09 -5.07
N ASN A 444 -7.72 3.85 -6.17
CA ASN A 444 -8.07 5.27 -6.20
C ASN A 444 -9.54 5.53 -5.80
N ARG A 445 -10.41 4.53 -5.99
CA ARG A 445 -11.83 4.54 -5.63
C ARG A 445 -12.15 3.96 -4.25
N LYS A 446 -11.14 3.55 -3.48
CA LYS A 446 -11.28 2.87 -2.17
C LYS A 446 -12.06 1.54 -2.21
N ARG A 447 -12.18 0.92 -3.39
CA ARG A 447 -12.81 -0.42 -3.56
C ARG A 447 -11.75 -1.51 -3.33
N PHE A 448 -11.27 -1.61 -2.08
CA PHE A 448 -10.11 -2.45 -1.76
C PHE A 448 -10.37 -3.94 -2.02
N SER A 449 -11.60 -4.44 -1.80
CA SER A 449 -12.02 -5.79 -2.20
C SER A 449 -11.74 -6.09 -3.67
N GLU A 450 -12.22 -5.22 -4.57
CA GLU A 450 -12.04 -5.41 -6.01
C GLU A 450 -10.57 -5.29 -6.43
N MET A 451 -9.80 -4.45 -5.75
CA MET A 451 -8.36 -4.32 -5.96
C MET A 451 -7.62 -5.61 -5.58
N MET A 452 -7.93 -6.20 -4.42
CA MET A 452 -7.30 -7.45 -3.99
C MET A 452 -7.79 -8.66 -4.79
N ARG A 453 -9.08 -8.68 -5.18
CA ARG A 453 -9.61 -9.64 -6.17
C ARG A 453 -8.85 -9.55 -7.50
N THR A 454 -8.61 -8.34 -8.00
CA THR A 454 -7.81 -8.10 -9.23
C THR A 454 -6.39 -8.63 -9.08
N PHE A 455 -5.77 -8.47 -7.91
CA PHE A 455 -4.42 -8.97 -7.62
C PHE A 455 -4.35 -10.50 -7.57
N GLU A 456 -5.38 -11.18 -7.05
CA GLU A 456 -5.44 -12.64 -7.03
C GLU A 456 -5.86 -13.22 -8.40
N GLU A 457 -6.78 -12.56 -9.13
CA GLU A 457 -7.08 -12.85 -10.55
C GLU A 457 -5.83 -12.78 -11.44
N MET A 458 -4.93 -11.83 -11.17
CA MET A 458 -3.64 -11.70 -11.84
C MET A 458 -2.74 -12.92 -11.61
N LYS A 459 -2.62 -13.39 -10.36
CA LYS A 459 -1.88 -14.63 -10.02
C LYS A 459 -2.48 -15.85 -10.74
N HIS A 460 -3.81 -16.01 -10.70
CA HIS A 460 -4.52 -17.09 -11.42
C HIS A 460 -4.37 -17.04 -12.95
N CYS A 461 -4.14 -15.86 -13.53
CA CYS A 461 -3.89 -15.69 -14.96
C CYS A 461 -2.44 -16.04 -15.40
N ASN A 462 -1.64 -16.69 -14.55
CA ASN A 462 -0.20 -16.91 -14.73
C ASN A 462 0.59 -15.61 -14.99
N CYS A 463 0.12 -14.48 -14.45
CA CYS A 463 0.83 -13.21 -14.50
C CYS A 463 1.49 -12.96 -13.14
N SER A 464 2.79 -13.28 -13.02
CA SER A 464 3.55 -12.98 -11.81
C SER A 464 3.55 -11.47 -11.53
N PRO A 465 3.23 -11.01 -10.30
CA PRO A 465 3.39 -9.62 -9.89
C PRO A 465 4.81 -9.11 -10.13
N ASP A 466 4.94 -7.90 -10.67
CA ASP A 466 6.24 -7.24 -10.85
C ASP A 466 6.45 -6.11 -9.83
N ILE A 467 7.64 -5.51 -9.84
CA ILE A 467 7.98 -4.41 -8.92
C ILE A 467 7.10 -3.16 -9.13
N VAL A 468 6.43 -3.03 -10.29
CA VAL A 468 5.45 -1.96 -10.56
C VAL A 468 4.09 -2.32 -9.94
N THR A 469 3.69 -3.60 -9.93
CA THR A 469 2.51 -4.12 -9.21
C THR A 469 2.61 -3.83 -7.72
N TRP A 470 3.71 -4.26 -7.07
CA TRP A 470 3.94 -4.03 -5.64
C TRP A 470 3.96 -2.53 -5.30
N ASN A 471 4.72 -1.71 -6.03
CA ASN A 471 4.77 -0.28 -5.79
C ASN A 471 3.44 0.44 -6.06
N SER A 472 2.58 -0.08 -6.96
CA SER A 472 1.24 0.46 -7.17
C SER A 472 0.32 0.19 -5.97
N LEU A 473 0.32 -1.03 -5.43
CA LEU A 473 -0.42 -1.40 -4.23
C LEU A 473 0.04 -0.58 -3.02
N LEU A 474 1.35 -0.53 -2.75
CA LEU A 474 1.94 0.24 -1.64
C LEU A 474 1.60 1.74 -1.74
N ALA A 475 1.63 2.31 -2.94
CA ALA A 475 1.24 3.71 -3.16
C ALA A 475 -0.27 3.96 -2.95
N VAL A 476 -1.14 2.99 -3.26
CA VAL A 476 -2.59 3.09 -2.99
C VAL A 476 -2.90 3.01 -1.50
N PHE A 477 -2.41 1.99 -0.81
CA PHE A 477 -2.67 1.83 0.63
C PHE A 477 -2.07 3.00 1.43
N GLY A 478 -0.88 3.46 1.02
CA GLY A 478 -0.23 4.67 1.51
C GLY A 478 -1.12 5.93 1.38
N GLN A 479 -1.73 6.16 0.22
CA GLN A 479 -2.65 7.29 0.00
C GLN A 479 -3.94 7.24 0.81
N ASN A 480 -4.32 6.06 1.32
CA ASN A 480 -5.60 5.84 2.00
C ASN A 480 -5.49 5.69 3.53
N GLY A 481 -4.28 5.77 4.11
CA GLY A 481 -4.08 5.70 5.55
C GLY A 481 -3.80 4.30 6.11
N MET A 482 -3.77 3.27 5.26
CA MET A 482 -3.75 1.86 5.65
C MET A 482 -2.32 1.34 5.88
N ASP A 483 -1.70 1.76 6.98
CA ASP A 483 -0.30 1.46 7.27
C ASP A 483 -0.04 -0.01 7.68
N THR A 484 -1.06 -0.74 8.12
CA THR A 484 -1.06 -2.19 8.37
C THR A 484 -0.90 -2.98 7.07
N GLU A 485 -1.70 -2.65 6.05
CA GLU A 485 -1.63 -3.30 4.74
C GLU A 485 -0.33 -2.96 4.00
N VAL A 486 0.23 -1.76 4.18
CA VAL A 486 1.58 -1.41 3.71
C VAL A 486 2.65 -2.29 4.39
N SER A 487 2.47 -2.65 5.67
CA SER A 487 3.35 -3.60 6.36
C SER A 487 3.17 -5.05 5.87
N SER A 488 1.93 -5.49 5.64
CA SER A 488 1.62 -6.83 5.11
C SER A 488 2.20 -7.04 3.71
N LEU A 489 1.90 -6.14 2.76
CA LEU A 489 2.40 -6.22 1.38
C LEU A 489 3.93 -6.21 1.30
N PHE A 490 4.60 -5.51 2.21
CA PHE A 490 6.06 -5.52 2.27
C PHE A 490 6.61 -6.86 2.78
N SER A 491 5.86 -7.58 3.62
CA SER A 491 6.13 -8.97 4.02
C SER A 491 5.89 -9.93 2.84
N GLU A 492 4.75 -9.83 2.13
CA GLU A 492 4.44 -10.66 0.96
C GLU A 492 5.46 -10.43 -0.18
N MET A 493 5.83 -9.19 -0.47
CA MET A 493 6.85 -8.83 -1.46
C MET A 493 8.21 -9.49 -1.16
N LYS A 494 8.67 -9.45 0.10
CA LYS A 494 9.91 -10.13 0.52
C LYS A 494 9.80 -11.65 0.37
N LYS A 495 8.68 -12.25 0.79
CA LYS A 495 8.43 -13.70 0.67
C LYS A 495 8.35 -14.18 -0.78
N ALA A 496 7.86 -13.33 -1.68
CA ALA A 496 7.87 -13.56 -3.12
C ALA A 496 9.27 -13.40 -3.78
N GLY A 497 10.33 -13.20 -2.98
CA GLY A 497 11.72 -13.18 -3.43
C GLY A 497 12.21 -11.83 -3.98
N PHE A 498 11.42 -10.76 -3.86
CA PHE A 498 11.84 -9.44 -4.32
C PHE A 498 12.75 -8.76 -3.30
N VAL A 499 14.00 -8.50 -3.70
CA VAL A 499 14.90 -7.59 -2.98
C VAL A 499 14.45 -6.15 -3.24
N PRO A 500 14.14 -5.34 -2.20
CA PRO A 500 13.70 -3.96 -2.41
C PRO A 500 14.83 -3.09 -2.98
N GLU A 501 14.66 -2.57 -4.20
CA GLU A 501 15.56 -1.56 -4.77
C GLU A 501 15.21 -0.14 -4.28
N ARG A 502 16.06 0.85 -4.58
CA ARG A 502 15.90 2.25 -4.13
C ARG A 502 14.50 2.82 -4.41
N ASP A 503 13.94 2.59 -5.59
CA ASP A 503 12.59 3.08 -5.94
C ASP A 503 11.48 2.43 -5.09
N THR A 504 11.70 1.21 -4.59
CA THR A 504 10.78 0.55 -3.65
C THR A 504 10.90 1.15 -2.26
N PHE A 505 12.11 1.38 -1.75
CA PHE A 505 12.32 2.10 -0.48
C PHE A 505 11.73 3.52 -0.53
N ASN A 506 11.96 4.26 -1.61
CA ASN A 506 11.36 5.58 -1.87
C ASN A 506 9.82 5.52 -1.86
N THR A 507 9.23 4.47 -2.43
CA THR A 507 7.77 4.23 -2.42
C THR A 507 7.25 3.90 -1.03
N LEU A 508 7.95 3.06 -0.26
CA LEU A 508 7.58 2.69 1.12
C LEU A 508 7.65 3.89 2.09
N ILE A 509 8.74 4.67 2.04
CA ILE A 509 8.88 5.96 2.76
C ILE A 509 7.70 6.88 2.40
N SER A 510 7.41 6.98 1.10
CA SER A 510 6.29 7.76 0.56
C SER A 510 4.90 7.23 0.93
N ALA A 511 4.76 5.94 1.23
CA ALA A 511 3.51 5.29 1.62
C ALA A 511 3.24 5.47 3.13
N TYR A 512 4.15 4.99 3.99
CA TYR A 512 4.01 5.12 5.45
C TYR A 512 3.83 6.57 5.90
N SER A 513 4.49 7.51 5.24
CA SER A 513 4.33 8.93 5.56
C SER A 513 3.01 9.53 5.10
N ARG A 514 2.36 9.00 4.05
CA ARG A 514 0.98 9.39 3.70
C ARG A 514 -0.02 8.81 4.70
N CYS A 515 0.26 7.66 5.31
CA CYS A 515 -0.52 7.14 6.43
C CYS A 515 -0.33 7.90 7.76
N GLY A 516 0.61 8.84 7.85
CA GLY A 516 0.97 9.49 9.13
C GLY A 516 1.91 8.67 10.01
N SER A 517 2.30 7.47 9.60
CA SER A 517 3.21 6.57 10.33
C SER A 517 4.68 6.97 10.14
N PHE A 518 5.02 8.20 10.51
CA PHE A 518 6.34 8.81 10.30
C PHE A 518 7.48 8.01 10.95
N LYS A 519 7.22 7.35 12.10
CA LYS A 519 8.19 6.43 12.74
C LYS A 519 8.51 5.22 11.85
N LYS A 520 7.49 4.57 11.25
CA LYS A 520 7.70 3.47 10.29
C LYS A 520 8.43 3.97 9.03
N SER A 521 8.10 5.16 8.54
CA SER A 521 8.81 5.79 7.41
C SER A 521 10.31 6.00 7.70
N LEU A 522 10.70 6.36 8.92
CA LEU A 522 12.10 6.52 9.31
C LEU A 522 12.80 5.17 9.56
N ALA A 523 12.09 4.17 10.08
CA ALA A 523 12.61 2.81 10.20
C ALA A 523 12.92 2.19 8.82
N VAL A 524 12.06 2.42 7.82
CA VAL A 524 12.31 2.00 6.42
C VAL A 524 13.55 2.68 5.84
N TYR A 525 13.78 3.97 6.15
CA TYR A 525 15.00 4.67 5.75
C TYR A 525 16.26 4.07 6.39
N LYS A 526 16.22 3.72 7.69
CA LYS A 526 17.37 3.06 8.37
C LYS A 526 17.65 1.66 7.79
N MET A 527 16.62 0.85 7.57
CA MET A 527 16.72 -0.44 6.87
C MET A 527 17.33 -0.33 5.45
N MET A 528 17.11 0.79 4.74
CA MET A 528 17.73 1.06 3.44
C MET A 528 19.25 1.25 3.55
N LEU A 529 19.71 1.97 4.58
CA LEU A 529 21.13 2.13 4.89
C LEU A 529 21.78 0.81 5.35
N GLU A 530 21.11 0.09 6.25
CA GLU A 530 21.53 -1.22 6.77
C GLU A 530 21.68 -2.29 5.67
N THR A 531 20.85 -2.23 4.62
CA THR A 531 20.95 -3.10 3.44
C THR A 531 21.93 -2.59 2.37
N GLY A 532 22.69 -1.52 2.64
CA GLY A 532 23.72 -0.99 1.75
C GLY A 532 23.20 -0.24 0.52
N VAL A 533 21.89 0.05 0.46
CA VAL A 533 21.28 0.72 -0.69
C VAL A 533 21.48 2.24 -0.55
N MET A 534 22.57 2.75 -1.15
CA MET A 534 22.94 4.16 -1.07
C MET A 534 21.77 5.11 -1.45
N PRO A 535 21.39 6.09 -0.60
CA PRO A 535 20.40 7.11 -0.92
C PRO A 535 20.79 8.00 -2.11
N ASP A 536 19.79 8.62 -2.74
CA ASP A 536 19.99 9.75 -3.64
C ASP A 536 19.08 10.94 -3.30
N LEU A 537 19.17 12.02 -4.08
CA LEU A 537 18.36 13.23 -3.92
C LEU A 537 16.84 12.97 -3.84
N SER A 538 16.32 11.94 -4.50
CA SER A 538 14.91 11.55 -4.40
C SER A 538 14.60 10.86 -3.08
N THR A 539 15.49 10.02 -2.58
CA THR A 539 15.38 9.39 -1.24
C THR A 539 15.41 10.45 -0.15
N TYR A 540 16.44 11.31 -0.14
CA TYR A 540 16.57 12.39 0.85
C TYR A 540 15.34 13.30 0.85
N ASN A 541 14.87 13.74 -0.31
CA ASN A 541 13.67 14.58 -0.37
C ASN A 541 12.38 13.81 -0.01
N ALA A 542 12.30 12.49 -0.21
CA ALA A 542 11.16 11.69 0.23
C ALA A 542 11.09 11.56 1.77
N ILE A 543 12.22 11.28 2.44
CA ILE A 543 12.27 11.21 3.90
C ILE A 543 12.19 12.59 4.56
N LEU A 544 12.81 13.64 4.00
CA LEU A 544 12.64 15.02 4.47
C LEU A 544 11.18 15.48 4.34
N ALA A 545 10.51 15.20 3.22
CA ALA A 545 9.07 15.47 3.09
C ALA A 545 8.23 14.65 4.07
N ALA A 546 8.70 13.46 4.48
CA ALA A 546 8.01 12.63 5.46
C ALA A 546 8.12 13.15 6.89
N LEU A 547 9.34 13.49 7.32
CA LEU A 547 9.61 14.09 8.62
C LEU A 547 8.96 15.47 8.72
N ALA A 548 8.90 16.23 7.62
CA ALA A 548 8.18 17.50 7.53
C ALA A 548 6.67 17.35 7.81
N ARG A 549 5.99 16.37 7.19
CA ARG A 549 4.57 16.07 7.48
C ARG A 549 4.34 15.76 8.96
N GLY A 550 5.28 15.09 9.62
CA GLY A 550 5.23 14.76 11.05
C GLY A 550 5.72 15.84 12.01
N GLY A 551 6.27 16.96 11.51
CA GLY A 551 6.90 17.99 12.36
C GLY A 551 8.19 17.53 13.06
N LEU A 552 8.80 16.44 12.59
CA LEU A 552 10.01 15.82 13.16
C LEU A 552 11.27 16.56 12.68
N TRP A 553 11.41 17.80 13.13
CA TRP A 553 12.45 18.72 12.67
C TRP A 553 13.87 18.28 13.07
N GLU A 554 14.07 17.70 14.26
CA GLU A 554 15.39 17.18 14.70
C GLU A 554 15.94 16.10 13.77
N GLU A 555 15.11 15.13 13.41
CA GLU A 555 15.48 14.09 12.44
C GLU A 555 15.67 14.69 11.03
N SER A 556 14.93 15.75 10.69
CA SER A 556 15.09 16.46 9.41
C SER A 556 16.46 17.15 9.31
N GLU A 557 16.95 17.73 10.41
CA GLU A 557 18.30 18.32 10.49
C GLU A 557 19.39 17.25 10.40
N LYS A 558 19.22 16.11 11.08
CA LYS A 558 20.14 14.96 11.01
C LYS A 558 20.26 14.45 9.57
N VAL A 559 19.13 14.22 8.90
CA VAL A 559 19.07 13.80 7.49
C VAL A 559 19.65 14.87 6.55
N LEU A 560 19.40 16.16 6.78
CA LEU A 560 20.00 17.22 5.95
C LEU A 560 21.52 17.33 6.16
N THR A 561 22.01 17.00 7.35
CA THR A 561 23.45 16.95 7.67
C THR A 561 24.12 15.73 7.03
N GLU A 562 23.48 14.55 7.07
CA GLU A 562 23.89 13.34 6.34
C GLU A 562 23.95 13.61 4.83
N MET A 563 22.93 14.27 4.29
CA MET A 563 22.89 14.70 2.90
C MET A 563 24.06 15.65 2.56
N ARG A 564 24.32 16.65 3.41
CA ARG A 564 25.44 17.61 3.27
C ARG A 564 26.83 16.94 3.33
N SER A 565 27.01 15.85 4.08
CA SER A 565 28.28 15.10 4.16
C SER A 565 28.43 14.01 3.10
N GLY A 566 27.32 13.53 2.54
CA GLY A 566 27.28 12.58 1.44
C GLY A 566 27.51 13.19 0.04
N GLN A 567 27.26 12.38 -1.00
CA GLN A 567 27.46 12.80 -2.40
C GLN A 567 26.33 13.66 -2.98
N CYS A 568 25.29 13.99 -2.20
CA CYS A 568 24.08 14.68 -2.68
C CYS A 568 23.96 16.08 -2.07
N LYS A 569 24.19 17.15 -2.85
CA LYS A 569 23.96 18.52 -2.35
C LYS A 569 22.46 18.79 -2.14
N PRO A 570 22.04 19.37 -1.00
CA PRO A 570 20.66 19.84 -0.80
C PRO A 570 20.19 20.80 -1.88
N ASN A 571 18.90 20.73 -2.22
CA ASN A 571 18.27 21.62 -3.20
C ASN A 571 17.10 22.41 -2.58
N GLU A 572 16.43 23.23 -3.39
CA GLU A 572 15.28 24.04 -2.99
C GLU A 572 14.14 23.20 -2.39
N LEU A 573 13.98 21.94 -2.81
CA LEU A 573 12.99 21.03 -2.21
C LEU A 573 13.42 20.55 -0.82
N SER A 574 14.71 20.26 -0.60
CA SER A 574 15.24 19.87 0.71
C SER A 574 15.01 20.96 1.75
N TYR A 575 15.37 22.21 1.42
CA TYR A 575 15.15 23.36 2.30
C TYR A 575 13.66 23.72 2.46
N SER A 576 12.84 23.57 1.41
CA SER A 576 11.39 23.73 1.51
C SER A 576 10.75 22.69 2.44
N CYS A 577 11.29 21.46 2.50
CA CYS A 577 10.84 20.44 3.45
C CYS A 577 11.24 20.82 4.89
N LEU A 578 12.45 21.32 5.11
CA LEU A 578 12.90 21.75 6.44
C LEU A 578 12.08 22.94 6.99
N LEU A 579 11.75 23.94 6.15
CA LEU A 579 10.81 25.01 6.50
C LEU A 579 9.43 24.48 6.89
N HIS A 580 8.92 23.46 6.18
CA HIS A 580 7.68 22.78 6.55
C HIS A 580 7.80 21.98 7.86
N ALA A 581 8.95 21.34 8.13
CA ALA A 581 9.21 20.62 9.37
C ALA A 581 9.22 21.54 10.59
N TYR A 582 9.91 22.68 10.51
CA TYR A 582 9.87 23.70 11.57
C TYR A 582 8.47 24.27 11.78
N ALA A 583 7.72 24.56 10.71
CA ALA A 583 6.37 25.10 10.80
C ALA A 583 5.40 24.13 11.49
N ASN A 584 5.41 22.84 11.13
CA ASN A 584 4.61 21.81 11.81
C ASN A 584 5.09 21.55 13.25
N GLY A 585 6.41 21.51 13.47
CA GLY A 585 7.04 21.38 14.79
C GLY A 585 6.98 22.64 15.66
N LYS A 586 6.35 23.71 15.15
CA LYS A 586 6.18 25.03 15.80
C LYS A 586 7.48 25.74 16.20
N GLN A 587 8.60 25.40 15.56
CA GLN A 587 9.93 25.98 15.80
C GLN A 587 10.10 27.29 15.02
N THR A 588 9.38 28.33 15.41
CA THR A 588 9.39 29.63 14.70
C THR A 588 10.77 30.27 14.65
N GLU A 589 11.59 30.12 15.69
CA GLU A 589 12.94 30.68 15.75
C GLU A 589 13.85 30.07 14.66
N ARG A 590 13.99 28.74 14.62
CA ARG A 590 14.77 28.03 13.59
C ARG A 590 14.25 28.29 12.18
N MET A 591 12.94 28.45 12.01
CA MET A 591 12.32 28.82 10.74
C MET A 591 12.72 30.24 10.29
N CYS A 592 12.86 31.18 11.22
CA CYS A 592 13.37 32.53 10.94
C CYS A 592 14.87 32.50 10.63
N THR A 593 15.69 31.75 11.38
CA THR A 593 17.13 31.59 11.07
C THR A 593 17.35 31.05 9.66
N LEU A 594 16.61 30.00 9.27
CA LEU A 594 16.67 29.45 7.92
C LEU A 594 16.11 30.41 6.85
N ALA A 595 15.21 31.33 7.23
CA ALA A 595 14.77 32.40 6.34
C ALA A 595 15.88 33.45 6.11
N GLU A 596 16.68 33.77 7.14
CA GLU A 596 17.84 34.64 7.00
C GLU A 596 18.94 34.01 6.13
N GLU A 597 19.24 32.70 6.25
CA GLU A 597 20.14 31.98 5.32
C GLU A 597 19.69 32.11 3.84
N VAL A 598 18.38 32.19 3.61
CA VAL A 598 17.77 32.39 2.27
C VAL A 598 17.79 33.86 1.83
N TYR A 599 17.66 34.82 2.76
CA TYR A 599 17.73 36.25 2.45
C TYR A 599 19.18 36.76 2.28
N SER A 600 20.15 36.23 3.04
CA SER A 600 21.58 36.55 2.94
C SER A 600 22.20 36.04 1.64
N GLY A 601 21.65 34.94 1.11
CA GLY A 601 22.13 34.28 -0.10
C GLY A 601 23.10 33.12 0.14
N GLU A 602 23.30 32.71 1.40
CA GLU A 602 24.01 31.47 1.76
C GLU A 602 23.31 30.24 1.18
N ILE A 603 21.98 30.25 1.17
CA ILE A 603 21.14 29.36 0.36
C ILE A 603 20.79 30.08 -0.93
N THR A 604 20.92 29.39 -2.07
CA THR A 604 20.58 29.92 -3.39
C THR A 604 19.10 30.30 -3.49
N LEU A 605 18.82 31.61 -3.44
CA LEU A 605 17.45 32.13 -3.44
C LEU A 605 16.66 31.69 -4.69
N HIS A 606 15.70 30.80 -4.47
CA HIS A 606 14.84 30.26 -5.51
C HIS A 606 13.37 30.66 -5.29
N PRO A 607 12.55 30.91 -6.34
CA PRO A 607 11.15 31.31 -6.18
C PRO A 607 10.32 30.35 -5.33
N VAL A 608 10.64 29.04 -5.35
CA VAL A 608 9.99 28.03 -4.49
C VAL A 608 10.19 28.36 -3.01
N LEU A 609 11.38 28.79 -2.58
CA LEU A 609 11.67 29.07 -1.17
C LEU A 609 10.92 30.31 -0.68
N LEU A 610 10.85 31.38 -1.47
CA LEU A 610 10.06 32.57 -1.14
C LEU A 610 8.55 32.26 -1.04
N LYS A 611 8.02 31.43 -1.96
CA LYS A 611 6.63 30.97 -1.91
C LYS A 611 6.36 30.09 -0.69
N THR A 612 7.27 29.18 -0.36
CA THR A 612 7.20 28.37 0.86
C THR A 612 7.23 29.26 2.10
N LEU A 613 8.10 30.28 2.17
CA LEU A 613 8.16 31.24 3.27
C LEU A 613 6.82 31.98 3.45
N VAL A 614 6.22 32.51 2.38
CA VAL A 614 4.86 33.12 2.44
C VAL A 614 3.82 32.12 2.96
N LEU A 615 3.86 30.86 2.51
CA LEU A 615 2.94 29.80 2.92
C LEU A 615 3.12 29.39 4.39
N VAL A 616 4.35 29.17 4.86
CA VAL A 616 4.60 28.73 6.25
C VAL A 616 4.42 29.87 7.26
N ASN A 617 4.89 31.09 6.94
CA ASN A 617 4.72 32.25 7.81
C ASN A 617 3.24 32.64 7.94
N SER A 618 2.45 32.51 6.86
CA SER A 618 1.00 32.67 6.93
C SER A 618 0.36 31.65 7.87
N LYS A 619 0.75 30.37 7.77
CA LYS A 619 0.21 29.28 8.59
C LYS A 619 0.59 29.37 10.08
N THR A 620 1.83 29.76 10.39
CA THR A 620 2.27 30.00 11.78
C THR A 620 1.77 31.33 12.36
N GLY A 621 1.20 32.21 11.52
CA GLY A 621 0.60 33.48 11.93
C GLY A 621 1.57 34.66 11.97
N LEU A 622 2.81 34.47 11.51
CA LEU A 622 3.88 35.46 11.45
C LEU A 622 3.64 36.46 10.31
N LEU A 623 2.81 37.48 10.59
CA LEU A 623 2.43 38.50 9.62
C LEU A 623 3.65 39.20 9.00
N VAL A 624 4.59 39.68 9.82
CA VAL A 624 5.76 40.46 9.38
C VAL A 624 6.62 39.68 8.40
N GLU A 625 7.01 38.44 8.75
CA GLU A 625 7.82 37.59 7.87
C GLU A 625 7.05 37.09 6.63
N THR A 626 5.70 37.10 6.67
CA THR A 626 4.88 36.88 5.47
C THR A 626 4.95 38.08 4.52
N GLU A 627 4.84 39.31 5.06
CA GLU A 627 4.94 40.53 4.25
C GLU A 627 6.35 40.70 3.67
N ARG A 628 7.40 40.39 4.42
CA ARG A 628 8.80 40.43 3.98
C ARG A 628 9.05 39.46 2.81
N ALA A 629 8.65 38.19 2.96
CA ALA A 629 8.79 37.19 1.89
C ALA A 629 7.99 37.58 0.63
N PHE A 630 6.79 38.15 0.80
CA PHE A 630 5.97 38.67 -0.30
C PHE A 630 6.60 39.88 -1.00
N GLN A 631 7.15 40.83 -0.24
CA GLN A 631 7.85 42.00 -0.78
C GLN A 631 9.08 41.58 -1.60
N GLU A 632 9.89 40.64 -1.12
CA GLU A 632 11.08 40.16 -1.84
C GLU A 632 10.71 39.40 -3.13
N LEU A 633 9.66 38.57 -3.09
CA LEU A 633 9.11 37.89 -4.27
C LEU A 633 8.64 38.91 -5.32
N ARG A 634 7.93 39.95 -4.89
CA ARG A 634 7.42 41.04 -5.75
C ARG A 634 8.56 41.91 -6.31
N ARG A 635 9.59 42.21 -5.49
CA ARG A 635 10.77 43.00 -5.86
C ARG A 635 11.62 42.32 -6.95
N ARG A 636 11.70 40.99 -6.96
CA ARG A 636 12.40 40.22 -8.00
C ARG A 636 11.51 39.84 -9.21
N GLY A 637 10.25 40.30 -9.23
CA GLY A 637 9.34 40.07 -10.36
C GLY A 637 8.94 38.61 -10.57
N TYR A 638 9.04 37.75 -9.54
CA TYR A 638 8.70 36.34 -9.67
C TYR A 638 7.18 36.13 -9.79
N SER A 639 6.78 35.20 -10.66
CA SER A 639 5.37 34.88 -10.89
C SER A 639 4.73 34.24 -9.66
N MET A 640 3.76 34.95 -9.07
CA MET A 640 2.91 34.41 -8.02
C MET A 640 1.97 33.33 -8.56
N ASP A 641 1.51 32.46 -7.67
CA ASP A 641 0.47 31.46 -7.95
C ASP A 641 -0.70 31.60 -6.98
N ILE A 642 -1.81 30.93 -7.31
CA ILE A 642 -3.04 30.93 -6.52
C ILE A 642 -2.81 30.49 -5.06
N THR A 643 -1.87 29.59 -4.79
CA THR A 643 -1.52 29.14 -3.43
C THR A 643 -0.85 30.24 -2.61
N THR A 644 0.07 30.97 -3.22
CA THR A 644 0.75 32.13 -2.61
C THR A 644 -0.25 33.24 -2.32
N LEU A 645 -1.13 33.56 -3.28
CA LEU A 645 -2.15 34.61 -3.14
C LEU A 645 -3.20 34.23 -2.09
N ASN A 646 -3.64 32.97 -2.06
CA ASN A 646 -4.52 32.46 -1.00
C ASN A 646 -3.87 32.51 0.38
N SER A 647 -2.57 32.27 0.50
CA SER A 647 -1.84 32.38 1.77
C SER A 647 -1.86 33.82 2.31
N LEU A 648 -1.80 34.83 1.43
CA LEU A 648 -1.92 36.25 1.76
C LEU A 648 -3.34 36.63 2.16
N VAL A 649 -4.35 36.26 1.35
CA VAL A 649 -5.77 36.45 1.70
C VAL A 649 -6.10 35.82 3.07
N SER A 650 -5.54 34.64 3.35
CA SER A 650 -5.79 33.90 4.59
C SER A 650 -5.17 34.57 5.83
N ILE A 651 -3.92 35.07 5.78
CA ILE A 651 -3.33 35.79 6.93
C ILE A 651 -3.97 37.17 7.12
N TYR A 652 -4.20 37.93 6.04
CA TYR A 652 -4.85 39.23 6.12
C TYR A 652 -6.31 39.11 6.59
N GLY A 653 -7.04 38.07 6.16
CA GLY A 653 -8.38 37.74 6.65
C GLY A 653 -8.41 37.38 8.14
N ARG A 654 -7.48 36.52 8.61
CA ARG A 654 -7.28 36.22 10.05
C ARG A 654 -6.98 37.47 10.87
N ARG A 655 -6.25 38.44 10.31
CA ARG A 655 -5.89 39.72 10.93
C ARG A 655 -6.89 40.86 10.63
N GLN A 656 -8.03 40.57 9.97
CA GLN A 656 -9.10 41.52 9.60
C GLN A 656 -8.63 42.73 8.75
N MET A 657 -7.56 42.56 7.96
CA MET A 657 -6.95 43.62 7.14
C MET A 657 -7.66 43.77 5.78
N VAL A 658 -8.95 44.11 5.80
CA VAL A 658 -9.85 44.13 4.61
C VAL A 658 -9.23 44.83 3.38
N LYS A 659 -8.57 45.98 3.56
CA LYS A 659 -7.92 46.73 2.47
C LYS A 659 -6.89 45.89 1.72
N LYS A 660 -5.94 45.26 2.44
CA LYS A 660 -4.91 44.40 1.85
C LYS A 660 -5.49 43.13 1.22
N VAL A 661 -6.64 42.63 1.70
CA VAL A 661 -7.33 41.52 1.03
C VAL A 661 -7.88 41.96 -0.33
N ASN A 662 -8.56 43.11 -0.39
CA ASN A 662 -9.08 43.65 -1.66
C ASN A 662 -7.95 43.93 -2.66
N GLU A 663 -6.82 44.49 -2.23
CA GLU A 663 -5.62 44.68 -3.06
C GLU A 663 -5.14 43.36 -3.72
N ILE A 664 -5.18 42.24 -2.98
CA ILE A 664 -4.81 40.90 -3.50
C ILE A 664 -5.90 40.35 -4.44
N LEU A 665 -7.19 40.53 -4.12
CA LEU A 665 -8.30 40.08 -4.98
C LEU A 665 -8.34 40.84 -6.31
N ASP A 666 -8.07 42.15 -6.31
CA ASP A 666 -8.05 42.93 -7.53
C ASP A 666 -6.80 42.62 -8.37
N PHE A 667 -5.66 42.32 -7.73
CA PHE A 667 -4.50 41.73 -8.43
C PHE A 667 -4.82 40.36 -9.05
N MET A 668 -5.58 39.50 -8.36
CA MET A 668 -6.04 38.21 -8.90
C MET A 668 -6.90 38.41 -10.17
N LYS A 669 -7.90 39.31 -10.12
CA LYS A 669 -8.75 39.64 -11.28
C LYS A 669 -7.94 40.19 -12.45
N GLN A 670 -7.05 41.16 -12.20
CA GLN A 670 -6.18 41.75 -13.23
C GLN A 670 -5.25 40.72 -13.88
N SER A 671 -4.79 39.74 -13.10
CA SER A 671 -3.92 38.65 -13.55
C SER A 671 -4.69 37.43 -14.11
N GLN A 672 -6.00 37.55 -14.31
CA GLN A 672 -6.90 36.48 -14.79
C GLN A 672 -6.92 35.20 -13.92
N PHE A 673 -6.55 35.29 -12.64
CA PHE A 673 -6.71 34.19 -11.70
C PHE A 673 -8.18 34.07 -11.26
N THR A 674 -8.81 32.94 -11.58
CA THR A 674 -10.07 32.53 -10.96
C THR A 674 -9.86 32.27 -9.46
N PRO A 675 -10.62 32.89 -8.54
CA PRO A 675 -10.62 32.53 -7.13
C PRO A 675 -10.93 31.04 -6.95
N SER A 676 -10.25 30.38 -6.01
CA SER A 676 -10.53 29.00 -5.65
C SER A 676 -11.40 28.91 -4.41
N LEU A 677 -11.90 27.72 -4.11
CA LEU A 677 -12.67 27.45 -2.87
C LEU A 677 -11.89 27.87 -1.60
N THR A 678 -10.56 27.74 -1.61
CA THR A 678 -9.68 28.21 -0.52
C THR A 678 -9.63 29.74 -0.43
N THR A 679 -9.76 30.46 -1.55
CA THR A 679 -9.92 31.93 -1.56
C THR A 679 -11.24 32.28 -0.87
N TYR A 680 -12.35 31.72 -1.34
CA TYR A 680 -13.69 32.01 -0.83
C TYR A 680 -13.84 31.65 0.65
N ASN A 681 -13.43 30.45 1.07
CA ASN A 681 -13.45 30.05 2.49
C ASN A 681 -12.61 31.01 3.38
N SER A 682 -11.50 31.57 2.87
CA SER A 682 -10.71 32.57 3.59
C SER A 682 -11.42 33.93 3.70
N LEU A 683 -12.21 34.32 2.70
CA LEU A 683 -13.04 35.53 2.75
C LEU A 683 -14.24 35.36 3.69
N MET A 684 -14.95 34.23 3.60
CA MET A 684 -16.04 33.87 4.51
C MET A 684 -15.57 33.87 5.97
N TYR A 685 -14.38 33.33 6.24
CA TYR A 685 -13.78 33.34 7.58
C TYR A 685 -13.35 34.74 8.05
N MET A 686 -13.00 35.65 7.13
CA MET A 686 -12.82 37.07 7.48
C MET A 686 -14.17 37.68 7.89
N TYR A 687 -15.20 37.54 7.05
CA TYR A 687 -16.49 38.19 7.25
C TYR A 687 -17.25 37.66 8.46
N SER A 688 -17.24 36.34 8.72
CA SER A 688 -17.85 35.72 9.91
C SER A 688 -17.27 36.22 11.24
N ARG A 689 -16.04 36.74 11.22
CA ARG A 689 -15.40 37.36 12.39
C ARG A 689 -15.68 38.86 12.51
N SER A 690 -16.08 39.52 11.43
CA SER A 690 -16.45 40.93 11.35
C SER A 690 -17.91 41.21 11.75
N GLY A 691 -18.31 42.50 11.80
CA GLY A 691 -19.72 42.89 11.93
C GLY A 691 -20.57 42.65 10.67
N SER A 692 -19.93 42.46 9.51
CA SER A 692 -20.60 42.18 8.22
C SER A 692 -20.79 40.69 7.98
N PHE A 693 -21.15 39.90 9.00
CA PHE A 693 -21.15 38.44 8.94
C PHE A 693 -22.07 37.84 7.85
N LEU A 694 -23.13 38.55 7.44
CA LEU A 694 -24.02 38.17 6.34
C LEU A 694 -23.28 37.98 5.00
N ARG A 695 -22.16 38.70 4.78
CA ARG A 695 -21.27 38.51 3.63
C ARG A 695 -20.69 37.09 3.52
N ALA A 696 -20.65 36.33 4.62
CA ALA A 696 -20.21 34.94 4.56
C ALA A 696 -21.23 34.03 3.85
N GLU A 697 -22.53 34.36 3.89
CA GLU A 697 -23.57 33.67 3.11
C GLU A 697 -23.62 34.17 1.66
N GLU A 698 -23.52 35.49 1.43
CA GLU A 698 -23.41 36.06 0.07
C GLU A 698 -22.29 35.36 -0.75
N ILE A 699 -21.17 35.03 -0.10
CA ILE A 699 -20.03 34.32 -0.72
C ILE A 699 -20.30 32.81 -0.86
N LEU A 700 -21.10 32.19 0.01
CA LEU A 700 -21.52 30.79 -0.15
C LEU A 700 -22.37 30.61 -1.42
N GLU A 701 -23.27 31.55 -1.68
CA GLU A 701 -24.02 31.65 -2.94
C GLU A 701 -23.11 31.98 -4.14
N GLU A 702 -22.12 32.86 -3.96
CA GLU A 702 -21.13 33.18 -5.00
C GLU A 702 -20.36 31.93 -5.47
N ILE A 703 -19.93 31.05 -4.55
CA ILE A 703 -19.25 29.78 -4.88
C ILE A 703 -20.13 28.95 -5.83
N ALA A 704 -21.39 28.73 -5.46
CA ALA A 704 -22.33 27.91 -6.24
C ALA A 704 -22.64 28.51 -7.60
N SER A 705 -22.86 29.83 -7.68
CA SER A 705 -23.15 30.52 -8.94
C SER A 705 -21.97 30.53 -9.93
N ASN A 706 -20.73 30.44 -9.44
CA ASN A 706 -19.53 30.27 -10.27
C ASN A 706 -19.27 28.81 -10.70
N GLY A 707 -20.16 27.87 -10.39
CA GLY A 707 -20.02 26.46 -10.76
C GLY A 707 -18.99 25.69 -9.92
N LEU A 708 -18.59 26.23 -8.78
CA LEU A 708 -17.84 25.49 -7.76
C LEU A 708 -18.84 24.84 -6.78
N GLN A 709 -18.52 23.66 -6.26
CA GLN A 709 -19.25 23.09 -5.13
C GLN A 709 -18.63 23.62 -3.83
N PRO A 710 -19.42 24.20 -2.90
CA PRO A 710 -18.92 24.52 -1.57
C PRO A 710 -18.52 23.23 -0.81
N ASP A 711 -17.56 23.33 0.10
CA ASP A 711 -17.15 22.20 0.94
C ASP A 711 -17.69 22.33 2.37
N ILE A 712 -17.39 21.31 3.18
CA ILE A 712 -17.72 21.30 4.61
C ILE A 712 -17.15 22.50 5.37
N ILE A 713 -16.01 23.04 4.94
CA ILE A 713 -15.39 24.22 5.55
C ILE A 713 -16.19 25.48 5.18
N SER A 714 -16.72 25.57 3.96
CA SER A 714 -17.65 26.63 3.53
C SER A 714 -18.88 26.68 4.44
N TYR A 715 -19.63 25.57 4.55
CA TYR A 715 -20.84 25.50 5.36
C TYR A 715 -20.55 25.70 6.86
N ASN A 716 -19.53 25.04 7.43
CA ASN A 716 -19.13 25.23 8.83
C ASN A 716 -18.75 26.69 9.13
N THR A 717 -18.18 27.43 8.18
CA THR A 717 -17.83 28.85 8.37
C THR A 717 -19.06 29.76 8.45
N VAL A 718 -20.13 29.47 7.70
CA VAL A 718 -21.39 30.24 7.74
C VAL A 718 -22.24 29.85 8.96
N ILE A 719 -22.31 28.56 9.30
CA ILE A 719 -22.95 28.09 10.55
C ILE A 719 -22.28 28.77 11.76
N TYR A 720 -20.93 28.78 11.80
CA TYR A 720 -20.18 29.51 12.82
C TYR A 720 -20.48 31.02 12.83
N ALA A 721 -20.62 31.65 11.66
CA ALA A 721 -20.98 33.07 11.55
C ALA A 721 -22.33 33.36 12.22
N TYR A 722 -23.36 32.55 11.94
CA TYR A 722 -24.70 32.75 12.49
C TYR A 722 -24.77 32.40 13.98
N CYS A 723 -24.19 31.27 14.41
CA CYS A 723 -24.08 30.93 15.83
C CYS A 723 -23.37 32.03 16.63
N LYS A 724 -22.19 32.50 16.20
CA LYS A 724 -21.43 33.55 16.89
C LYS A 724 -22.23 34.85 17.09
N ASN A 725 -23.18 35.15 16.20
CA ASN A 725 -24.00 36.36 16.24
C ASN A 725 -25.44 36.12 16.78
N GLY A 726 -25.70 35.01 17.48
CA GLY A 726 -27.00 34.73 18.13
C GLY A 726 -28.14 34.32 17.19
N ARG A 727 -27.83 33.99 15.93
CA ARG A 727 -28.78 33.78 14.84
C ARG A 727 -29.03 32.28 14.58
N LEU A 728 -29.40 31.53 15.63
CA LEU A 728 -29.54 30.07 15.59
C LEU A 728 -30.45 29.56 14.45
N ARG A 729 -31.58 30.23 14.19
CA ARG A 729 -32.53 29.80 13.14
C ARG A 729 -31.88 29.76 11.75
N ASP A 730 -31.04 30.74 11.44
CA ASP A 730 -30.30 30.80 10.18
C ASP A 730 -29.20 29.73 10.13
N ALA A 731 -28.48 29.50 11.24
CA ALA A 731 -27.50 28.43 11.35
C ALA A 731 -28.13 27.04 11.07
N CYS A 732 -29.31 26.75 11.63
CA CYS A 732 -30.04 25.50 11.39
C CYS A 732 -30.56 25.36 9.95
N ARG A 733 -30.90 26.47 9.28
CA ARG A 733 -31.21 26.47 7.84
C ARG A 733 -29.98 26.06 7.02
N ILE A 734 -28.85 26.72 7.22
CA ILE A 734 -27.59 26.43 6.49
C ILE A 734 -27.14 24.97 6.71
N PHE A 735 -27.28 24.44 7.94
CA PHE A 735 -27.03 23.02 8.25
C PHE A 735 -27.97 22.06 7.51
N SER A 736 -29.21 22.46 7.24
CA SER A 736 -30.16 21.67 6.46
C SER A 736 -29.81 21.69 4.97
N GLU A 737 -29.50 22.88 4.44
CA GLU A 737 -29.04 23.06 3.05
C GLU A 737 -27.77 22.24 2.75
N MET A 738 -26.79 22.25 3.65
CA MET A 738 -25.58 21.42 3.59
C MET A 738 -25.89 19.93 3.37
N ARG A 739 -26.83 19.39 4.15
CA ARG A 739 -27.27 17.99 4.05
C ARG A 739 -28.02 17.72 2.75
N CYS A 740 -28.90 18.64 2.31
CA CYS A 740 -29.60 18.54 1.03
C CYS A 740 -28.64 18.59 -0.18
N SER A 741 -27.51 19.28 -0.06
CA SER A 741 -26.42 19.29 -1.04
C SER A 741 -25.56 18.01 -1.04
N GLY A 742 -25.90 17.00 -0.24
CA GLY A 742 -25.19 15.72 -0.15
C GLY A 742 -23.90 15.75 0.66
N ILE A 743 -23.61 16.86 1.36
CA ILE A 743 -22.41 17.00 2.19
C ILE A 743 -22.70 16.44 3.59
N ILE A 744 -21.94 15.43 3.99
CA ILE A 744 -22.08 14.77 5.30
C ILE A 744 -21.44 15.68 6.37
N PRO A 745 -22.18 16.13 7.40
CA PRO A 745 -21.62 16.92 8.49
C PRO A 745 -20.56 16.18 9.31
N ASP A 746 -19.57 16.91 9.81
CA ASP A 746 -18.43 16.40 10.56
C ASP A 746 -18.46 16.83 12.03
N VAL A 747 -17.48 16.32 12.78
CA VAL A 747 -17.27 16.66 14.19
C VAL A 747 -17.12 18.17 14.40
N ILE A 748 -16.58 18.91 13.42
CA ILE A 748 -16.48 20.37 13.49
C ILE A 748 -17.86 21.02 13.34
N THR A 749 -18.73 20.54 12.44
CA THR A 749 -20.11 21.01 12.27
C THR A 749 -20.89 20.92 13.59
N TYR A 750 -20.88 19.75 14.23
CA TYR A 750 -21.63 19.53 15.48
C TYR A 750 -21.04 20.33 16.65
N ASN A 751 -19.71 20.40 16.76
CA ASN A 751 -19.05 21.18 17.81
C ASN A 751 -19.36 22.70 17.73
N ILE A 752 -19.66 23.25 16.55
CA ILE A 752 -20.08 24.65 16.43
C ILE A 752 -21.44 24.88 17.12
N PHE A 753 -22.40 23.98 16.92
CA PHE A 753 -23.70 24.05 17.60
C PHE A 753 -23.58 23.77 19.10
N ILE A 754 -22.82 22.74 19.49
CA ILE A 754 -22.60 22.39 20.91
C ILE A 754 -21.95 23.57 21.66
N ALA A 755 -20.94 24.21 21.08
CA ALA A 755 -20.29 25.38 21.66
C ALA A 755 -21.20 26.61 21.70
N TYR A 756 -22.12 26.77 20.74
CA TYR A 756 -23.15 27.81 20.79
C TYR A 756 -24.14 27.58 21.94
N TYR A 757 -24.72 26.39 22.01
CA TYR A 757 -25.71 26.03 23.03
C TYR A 757 -25.12 26.15 24.44
N ALA A 758 -23.91 25.61 24.67
CA ALA A 758 -23.21 25.72 25.95
C ALA A 758 -22.83 27.18 26.31
N ALA A 759 -22.66 28.08 25.32
CA ALA A 759 -22.40 29.51 25.56
C ALA A 759 -23.67 30.35 25.81
N ASN A 760 -24.86 29.73 25.74
CA ASN A 760 -26.16 30.35 26.02
C ASN A 760 -26.94 29.55 27.09
N ASP A 761 -26.25 28.72 27.88
CA ASP A 761 -26.81 27.82 28.92
C ASP A 761 -27.88 26.81 28.43
N MET A 762 -27.96 26.56 27.12
CA MET A 762 -28.89 25.63 26.45
C MET A 762 -28.36 24.18 26.51
N PHE A 763 -28.10 23.68 27.71
CA PHE A 763 -27.39 22.40 27.89
C PHE A 763 -28.16 21.16 27.41
N LEU A 764 -29.50 21.21 27.32
CA LEU A 764 -30.31 20.10 26.82
C LEU A 764 -30.13 19.95 25.30
N GLU A 765 -30.22 21.05 24.57
CA GLU A 765 -30.03 21.12 23.13
C GLU A 765 -28.59 20.78 22.71
N ALA A 766 -27.60 21.10 23.56
CA ALA A 766 -26.22 20.64 23.40
C ALA A 766 -26.12 19.09 23.51
N ILE A 767 -26.80 18.49 24.49
CA ILE A 767 -26.82 17.03 24.69
C ILE A 767 -27.55 16.31 23.54
N ASP A 768 -28.65 16.88 23.04
CA ASP A 768 -29.39 16.30 21.91
C ASP A 768 -28.63 16.41 20.58
N MET A 769 -27.84 17.47 20.38
CA MET A 769 -26.91 17.55 19.24
C MET A 769 -25.82 16.46 19.31
N ILE A 770 -25.27 16.17 20.50
CA ILE A 770 -24.29 15.09 20.71
C ILE A 770 -24.92 13.71 20.44
N ARG A 771 -26.16 13.49 20.87
CA ARG A 771 -26.93 12.25 20.59
C ARG A 771 -27.15 12.05 19.09
N TYR A 772 -27.46 13.14 18.37
CA TYR A 772 -27.66 13.09 16.92
C TYR A 772 -26.35 12.80 16.15
N GLU A 773 -25.24 13.43 16.53
CA GLU A 773 -23.90 13.14 16.00
C GLU A 773 -23.54 11.66 16.18
N ALA A 774 -23.77 11.12 17.39
CA ALA A 774 -23.52 9.71 17.71
C ALA A 774 -24.31 8.73 16.82
N ALA A 775 -25.62 8.99 16.62
CA ALA A 775 -26.47 8.14 15.77
C ALA A 775 -26.02 8.15 14.30
N MET A 776 -25.60 9.31 13.78
CA MET A 776 -25.06 9.43 12.42
C MET A 776 -23.70 8.74 12.25
N PHE A 777 -22.85 8.75 13.29
CA PHE A 777 -21.58 8.02 13.27
C PHE A 777 -21.79 6.50 13.17
N VAL A 778 -22.70 5.94 13.98
CA VAL A 778 -23.08 4.51 13.91
C VAL A 778 -23.66 4.14 12.53
N ASN A 779 -24.50 5.00 11.94
CA ASN A 779 -25.03 4.77 10.59
C ASN A 779 -23.97 4.83 9.47
N ASN A 780 -22.84 5.52 9.67
CA ASN A 780 -21.73 5.49 8.72
C ASN A 780 -20.84 4.24 8.90
N LEU A 781 -20.70 3.71 10.13
CA LEU A 781 -20.03 2.42 10.35
C LEU A 781 -20.77 1.25 9.67
N ARG A 782 -22.11 1.25 9.71
CA ARG A 782 -22.97 0.29 8.94
C ARG A 782 -22.71 0.27 7.43
N LYS A 783 -22.07 1.30 6.85
CA LYS A 783 -21.73 1.39 5.42
C LYS A 783 -20.30 0.94 5.08
N LEU A 784 -19.48 0.62 6.10
CA LEU A 784 -18.07 0.23 5.95
C LEU A 784 -17.83 -1.26 6.21
N ASP A 785 -18.75 -1.97 6.88
CA ASP A 785 -18.70 -3.43 7.01
C ASP A 785 -20.02 -4.09 6.52
N PRO A 786 -19.98 -4.99 5.51
CA PRO A 786 -21.16 -5.72 5.05
C PRO A 786 -21.86 -6.55 6.11
N TYR A 787 -21.14 -7.00 7.15
CA TYR A 787 -21.69 -7.92 8.14
C TYR A 787 -22.73 -7.23 9.05
N LEU A 788 -22.69 -5.89 9.17
CA LEU A 788 -23.69 -5.10 9.89
C LEU A 788 -25.05 -4.96 9.17
N GLN A 789 -25.20 -5.47 7.93
CA GLN A 789 -26.44 -5.32 7.15
C GLN A 789 -27.52 -6.39 7.44
N ARG A 790 -27.26 -7.38 8.29
CA ARG A 790 -28.11 -8.59 8.45
C ARG A 790 -28.80 -8.75 9.80
N ASP A 791 -28.78 -7.72 10.65
CA ASP A 791 -29.38 -7.73 11.98
C ASP A 791 -30.83 -7.21 11.94
N GLU A 792 -31.78 -7.96 12.51
CA GLU A 792 -33.21 -7.61 12.45
C GLU A 792 -33.65 -6.60 13.52
N GLU A 793 -33.03 -6.54 14.71
CA GLU A 793 -33.39 -5.51 15.70
C GLU A 793 -32.98 -4.12 15.20
N LEU A 794 -31.86 -4.04 14.48
CA LEU A 794 -31.32 -2.81 13.89
C LEU A 794 -32.22 -2.19 12.80
N ARG A 795 -33.20 -2.93 12.26
CA ARG A 795 -34.24 -2.39 11.37
C ARG A 795 -35.20 -1.44 12.10
N SER A 796 -35.50 -1.67 13.37
CA SER A 796 -36.45 -0.83 14.13
C SER A 796 -35.99 0.63 14.24
N ILE A 797 -34.67 0.85 14.36
CA ILE A 797 -34.04 2.18 14.38
C ILE A 797 -33.82 2.71 12.95
N GLY A 798 -33.83 1.84 11.93
CA GLY A 798 -33.80 2.23 10.52
C GLY A 798 -35.14 2.67 9.94
N GLN A 799 -36.27 2.26 10.54
CA GLN A 799 -37.61 2.45 9.99
C GLN A 799 -38.09 3.92 9.90
N GLU A 800 -37.45 4.87 10.59
CA GLU A 800 -37.70 6.32 10.38
C GLU A 800 -36.81 6.94 9.28
N ALA A 801 -35.89 6.17 8.68
CA ALA A 801 -34.91 6.65 7.70
C ALA A 801 -34.99 5.99 6.31
N ASP A 802 -35.68 4.85 6.18
CA ASP A 802 -35.73 4.07 4.94
C ASP A 802 -36.71 4.62 3.88
N PHE A 803 -36.26 5.63 3.13
CA PHE A 803 -36.70 5.86 1.75
C PHE A 803 -35.46 6.07 0.84
N LEU A 804 -35.27 5.13 -0.12
CA LEU A 804 -34.18 5.05 -1.13
C LEU A 804 -32.83 4.48 -0.62
N ASN A 805 -32.14 3.67 -1.45
CA ASN A 805 -31.25 2.56 -1.00
C ASN A 805 -30.13 2.19 -2.03
N TRP A 806 -29.02 1.51 -1.61
CA TRP A 806 -28.01 0.62 -2.31
C TRP A 806 -26.50 0.77 -1.85
N THR A 807 -25.60 -0.23 -2.11
CA THR A 807 -24.27 -0.53 -1.42
C THR A 807 -22.99 -0.60 -2.37
N ALA A 808 -21.77 -1.21 -2.17
CA ALA A 808 -21.14 -2.17 -1.22
C ALA A 808 -19.55 -2.37 -1.28
N ASP A 809 -18.91 -2.71 -0.14
CA ASP A 809 -17.98 -3.87 0.26
C ASP A 809 -16.43 -4.13 -0.04
N GLU A 810 -15.66 -4.47 1.06
CA GLU A 810 -14.56 -5.50 1.34
C GLU A 810 -12.96 -5.32 1.35
N LYS A 811 -12.12 -6.37 1.72
CA LYS A 811 -10.96 -6.44 2.75
C LYS A 811 -9.58 -7.24 2.49
N PHE A 812 -8.57 -7.21 3.44
CA PHE A 812 -7.43 -8.16 3.91
C PHE A 812 -5.98 -8.30 3.26
N SER A 813 -4.84 -8.88 3.79
CA SER A 813 -4.14 -9.16 5.15
C SER A 813 -2.73 -9.96 5.11
N PHE A 814 -1.96 -10.24 6.24
CA PHE A 814 -1.03 -11.42 6.64
C PHE A 814 0.55 -11.53 7.01
N CYS A 815 0.88 -12.30 8.11
CA CYS A 815 2.03 -13.27 8.50
C CYS A 815 3.54 -12.84 8.78
N HIS A 816 4.49 -13.49 9.57
CA HIS A 816 4.69 -14.60 10.59
C HIS A 816 6.21 -14.72 11.11
N PHE A 817 6.58 -15.41 12.25
CA PHE A 817 7.95 -16.01 12.63
C PHE A 817 7.92 -17.02 13.86
N GLN A 818 9.05 -17.59 14.40
CA GLN A 818 9.14 -18.87 15.20
C GLN A 818 10.40 -19.09 16.14
N GLU A 819 10.31 -19.72 17.36
CA GLU A 819 11.26 -20.73 18.01
C GLU A 819 11.05 -21.16 19.53
N TRP A 820 11.61 -22.34 19.94
CA TRP A 820 11.84 -23.03 21.27
C TRP A 820 10.69 -23.33 22.31
N ASN A 821 10.81 -24.46 23.05
CA ASN A 821 9.97 -24.95 24.18
C ASN A 821 10.64 -26.12 24.99
N PRO A 822 10.58 -26.20 26.35
CA PRO A 822 11.10 -27.32 27.16
C PRO A 822 10.08 -28.39 27.67
N TRP A 823 8.76 -28.23 27.49
CA TRP A 823 7.71 -28.95 28.22
C TRP A 823 7.30 -30.35 27.67
N THR A 824 8.25 -31.24 27.34
CA THR A 824 7.96 -32.54 26.68
C THR A 824 8.32 -33.81 27.47
N ALA A 825 8.75 -33.70 28.73
CA ALA A 825 9.19 -34.84 29.55
C ALA A 825 8.17 -35.23 30.64
N ALA A 826 7.16 -36.07 30.32
CA ALA A 826 6.42 -36.95 31.26
C ALA A 826 5.23 -37.76 30.64
N LEU A 827 5.20 -38.09 29.32
CA LEU A 827 4.10 -38.88 28.74
C LEU A 827 4.58 -40.04 27.85
N HIS A 828 4.34 -41.27 28.29
CA HIS A 828 4.55 -42.47 27.47
C HIS A 828 3.51 -42.55 26.33
N PRO A 829 3.93 -42.72 25.06
CA PRO A 829 3.00 -42.81 23.94
C PRO A 829 2.32 -44.20 23.88
N SER A 830 1.02 -44.25 24.16
CA SER A 830 0.17 -45.38 23.79
C SER A 830 -0.42 -45.16 22.39
N HIS A 831 -0.43 -46.20 21.56
CA HIS A 831 -0.78 -46.08 20.14
C HIS A 831 -2.28 -45.88 19.90
N LEU A 832 -2.66 -44.69 19.43
CA LEU A 832 -3.87 -44.47 18.63
C LEU A 832 -3.56 -43.55 17.45
N THR A 833 -3.35 -44.15 16.27
CA THR A 833 -3.34 -43.44 14.99
C THR A 833 -4.76 -43.21 14.52
N CYS A 834 -5.12 -41.97 14.17
CA CYS A 834 -6.38 -41.64 13.52
C CYS A 834 -6.13 -40.56 12.46
N ASP A 835 -6.63 -40.78 11.25
CA ASP A 835 -6.38 -39.90 10.10
C ASP A 835 -7.20 -38.60 10.17
N VAL A 836 -6.65 -37.53 9.60
CA VAL A 836 -7.33 -36.22 9.52
C VAL A 836 -8.46 -36.28 8.48
N VAL A 837 -9.66 -36.63 8.91
CA VAL A 837 -10.86 -36.68 8.05
C VAL A 837 -11.30 -35.26 7.67
N SER A 838 -11.08 -34.88 6.41
CA SER A 838 -11.40 -33.57 5.86
C SER A 838 -12.89 -33.38 5.52
N ASN A 839 -13.72 -33.25 6.56
CA ASN A 839 -15.12 -32.86 6.39
C ASN A 839 -15.29 -31.35 6.21
N ILE A 840 -15.90 -30.93 5.09
CA ILE A 840 -16.17 -29.52 4.81
C ILE A 840 -17.57 -29.16 5.32
N ARG A 841 -17.65 -28.42 6.44
CA ARG A 841 -18.90 -27.90 7.02
C ARG A 841 -19.09 -26.37 6.85
N PRO A 842 -20.36 -25.87 6.93
CA PRO A 842 -20.81 -24.58 6.39
C PRO A 842 -20.33 -23.32 7.16
N PRO A 843 -20.60 -22.09 6.67
CA PRO A 843 -20.22 -20.84 7.35
C PRO A 843 -20.91 -20.64 8.72
N PRO A 844 -20.44 -19.70 9.56
CA PRO A 844 -21.03 -19.38 10.85
C PRO A 844 -22.53 -19.05 10.76
N GLN A 845 -23.27 -19.44 11.80
CA GLN A 845 -24.72 -19.26 11.90
C GLN A 845 -25.06 -17.94 12.62
N GLU A 846 -26.27 -17.44 12.37
CA GLU A 846 -26.80 -16.17 12.90
C GLU A 846 -26.57 -15.98 14.40
N THR A 847 -25.99 -14.82 14.77
CA THR A 847 -25.93 -14.30 16.14
C THR A 847 -27.33 -14.12 16.71
N ARG A 848 -27.53 -14.44 18.00
CA ARG A 848 -28.81 -14.23 18.68
C ARG A 848 -28.71 -13.17 19.77
N SER A 849 -29.49 -12.10 19.61
CA SER A 849 -29.81 -11.16 20.69
C SER A 849 -30.92 -11.76 21.56
N ILE A 850 -30.67 -11.96 22.86
CA ILE A 850 -31.69 -12.44 23.79
C ILE A 850 -32.42 -11.24 24.40
N THR A 851 -33.64 -11.01 23.92
CA THR A 851 -34.52 -9.92 24.35
C THR A 851 -34.99 -10.11 25.80
N THR A 852 -35.51 -9.04 26.42
CA THR A 852 -35.96 -9.10 27.81
C THR A 852 -37.33 -9.76 27.96
N ASP A 853 -37.44 -10.73 28.88
CA ASP A 853 -38.73 -11.28 29.32
C ASP A 853 -39.71 -10.22 29.83
N SER A 854 -41.01 -10.54 29.73
CA SER A 854 -42.15 -9.70 30.13
C SER A 854 -42.35 -9.56 31.66
N HIS A 855 -41.37 -9.98 32.46
CA HIS A 855 -41.42 -9.99 33.92
C HIS A 855 -41.32 -8.57 34.55
N SER A 856 -41.55 -8.50 35.86
CA SER A 856 -41.56 -7.22 36.59
C SER A 856 -40.23 -6.47 36.45
N SER A 857 -40.28 -5.13 36.42
CA SER A 857 -39.09 -4.29 36.23
C SER A 857 -38.04 -4.39 37.35
N THR A 858 -38.34 -5.10 38.44
CA THR A 858 -37.46 -5.36 39.60
C THR A 858 -37.04 -6.84 39.72
N THR A 859 -37.48 -7.70 38.81
CA THR A 859 -37.04 -9.10 38.73
C THR A 859 -35.63 -9.18 38.14
N PRO A 860 -34.75 -10.11 38.59
CA PRO A 860 -33.45 -10.37 37.96
C PRO A 860 -33.58 -10.73 36.48
N GLN A 861 -32.82 -10.04 35.63
CA GLN A 861 -32.75 -10.26 34.17
C GLN A 861 -31.56 -11.12 33.71
N GLN A 862 -30.60 -11.32 34.60
CA GLN A 862 -29.45 -12.22 34.47
C GLN A 862 -28.93 -12.44 35.89
N VAL A 863 -28.47 -13.65 36.18
CA VAL A 863 -27.88 -14.05 37.47
C VAL A 863 -26.66 -14.94 37.18
N HIS A 864 -25.55 -14.65 37.84
CA HIS A 864 -24.39 -15.55 37.88
C HIS A 864 -23.81 -15.62 39.30
N ILE A 865 -23.00 -16.65 39.55
CA ILE A 865 -22.29 -16.84 40.80
C ILE A 865 -20.79 -17.07 40.58
N SER A 866 -19.97 -16.52 41.48
CA SER A 866 -18.51 -16.70 41.52
C SER A 866 -18.06 -17.04 42.94
N MET A 867 -17.01 -17.86 43.08
CA MET A 867 -16.47 -18.22 44.39
C MET A 867 -15.80 -17.02 45.08
N VAL A 868 -15.94 -16.93 46.40
CA VAL A 868 -15.30 -15.92 47.26
C VAL A 868 -14.69 -16.64 48.47
N GLY A 869 -13.37 -16.66 48.58
CA GLY A 869 -12.69 -17.46 49.60
C GLY A 869 -12.99 -18.97 49.48
N ARG A 870 -13.15 -19.66 50.62
CA ARG A 870 -13.33 -21.13 50.67
C ARG A 870 -14.76 -21.61 50.91
N ASP A 871 -15.57 -20.77 51.55
CA ASP A 871 -16.88 -21.11 52.11
C ASP A 871 -17.93 -20.01 51.84
N HIS A 872 -17.62 -19.02 51.01
CA HIS A 872 -18.56 -17.98 50.59
C HIS A 872 -18.76 -17.99 49.06
N MET A 873 -19.90 -17.47 48.61
CA MET A 873 -20.28 -17.38 47.20
C MET A 873 -20.79 -15.98 46.91
N ARG A 874 -20.31 -15.33 45.85
CA ARG A 874 -20.88 -14.08 45.34
C ARG A 874 -22.04 -14.43 44.41
N ILE A 875 -23.18 -13.79 44.62
CA ILE A 875 -24.34 -13.84 43.73
C ILE A 875 -24.50 -12.45 43.12
N SER A 876 -24.41 -12.39 41.79
CA SER A 876 -24.41 -11.16 41.00
C SER A 876 -25.59 -11.15 40.04
N TRP A 877 -26.40 -10.09 40.03
CA TRP A 877 -27.56 -10.00 39.15
C TRP A 877 -27.88 -8.57 38.69
N ILE A 878 -28.66 -8.44 37.61
CA ILE A 878 -29.05 -7.13 37.07
C ILE A 878 -30.57 -6.94 37.09
N THR A 879 -31.05 -5.76 37.51
CA THR A 879 -32.47 -5.35 37.46
C THR A 879 -32.67 -4.04 36.68
N LYS A 880 -33.87 -3.84 36.11
CA LYS A 880 -34.19 -2.69 35.24
C LYS A 880 -34.53 -1.42 36.03
N LYS A 881 -35.17 -1.55 37.19
CA LYS A 881 -35.41 -0.49 38.19
C LYS A 881 -34.75 -0.86 39.51
N PRO A 882 -34.41 0.12 40.38
CA PRO A 882 -33.82 -0.16 41.69
C PRO A 882 -34.63 -1.20 42.48
N ALA A 883 -33.92 -2.18 43.00
CA ALA A 883 -34.43 -3.25 43.85
C ALA A 883 -33.47 -3.46 45.04
N PRO A 884 -33.87 -4.13 46.13
CA PRO A 884 -32.96 -4.44 47.22
C PRO A 884 -31.81 -5.35 46.75
N SER A 885 -30.57 -5.00 47.07
CA SER A 885 -29.41 -5.90 47.01
C SER A 885 -29.44 -6.87 48.20
N LYS A 886 -30.47 -7.73 48.23
CA LYS A 886 -30.66 -8.76 49.25
C LYS A 886 -30.71 -10.12 48.54
N VAL A 887 -30.00 -11.10 49.08
CA VAL A 887 -30.23 -12.52 48.77
C VAL A 887 -30.81 -13.19 50.02
N GLU A 888 -31.88 -13.94 49.84
CA GLU A 888 -32.43 -14.85 50.84
C GLU A 888 -32.14 -16.27 50.36
N TYR A 889 -31.61 -17.13 51.24
CA TYR A 889 -31.14 -18.47 50.89
C TYR A 889 -31.40 -19.48 52.01
N GLY A 890 -31.41 -20.77 51.65
CA GLY A 890 -31.60 -21.90 52.56
C GLY A 890 -31.34 -23.24 51.87
N MET A 891 -31.41 -24.35 52.61
CA MET A 891 -31.13 -25.70 52.08
C MET A 891 -32.36 -26.40 51.45
N SER A 892 -33.53 -25.78 51.53
CA SER A 892 -34.82 -26.28 51.04
C SER A 892 -35.44 -25.29 50.04
N SER A 893 -36.13 -25.80 49.01
CA SER A 893 -36.89 -24.95 48.07
C SER A 893 -38.01 -24.21 48.80
N ALA A 894 -38.20 -22.93 48.48
CA ALA A 894 -39.12 -21.99 49.12
C ALA A 894 -38.90 -21.70 50.62
N GLU A 895 -37.90 -22.29 51.27
CA GLU A 895 -37.57 -22.08 52.69
C GLU A 895 -36.20 -21.40 52.83
N TYR A 896 -36.20 -20.09 53.11
CA TYR A 896 -34.97 -19.31 53.29
C TYR A 896 -34.80 -18.94 54.77
N ASP A 897 -33.92 -19.67 55.47
CA ASP A 897 -33.59 -19.41 56.88
C ASP A 897 -32.56 -18.27 57.03
N SER A 898 -31.81 -18.00 55.97
CA SER A 898 -30.64 -17.13 55.95
C SER A 898 -30.82 -15.99 54.94
N TYR A 899 -30.15 -14.85 55.18
CA TYR A 899 -30.07 -13.79 54.19
C TYR A 899 -28.80 -12.95 54.33
N ALA A 900 -28.38 -12.36 53.23
CA ALA A 900 -27.32 -11.36 53.18
C ALA A 900 -27.76 -10.11 52.42
N ILE A 901 -27.07 -9.00 52.66
CA ILE A 901 -27.27 -7.71 52.00
C ILE A 901 -25.90 -7.27 51.43
N GLY A 902 -25.91 -6.68 50.23
CA GLY A 902 -24.70 -6.24 49.55
C GLY A 902 -24.87 -4.95 48.77
N SER A 903 -24.03 -4.76 47.75
CA SER A 903 -23.89 -3.49 47.03
C SER A 903 -24.85 -3.36 45.85
N CYS A 904 -25.04 -2.14 45.35
CA CYS A 904 -25.64 -1.90 44.04
C CYS A 904 -24.83 -0.86 43.26
N THR A 905 -24.49 -1.18 42.02
CA THR A 905 -23.71 -0.33 41.12
C THR A 905 -24.45 -0.17 39.78
N SER A 906 -23.98 0.75 38.95
CA SER A 906 -24.34 0.78 37.53
C SER A 906 -23.29 1.59 36.78
N TYR A 907 -22.77 1.08 35.67
CA TYR A 907 -21.80 1.81 34.86
C TYR A 907 -22.48 2.58 33.72
N ARG A 908 -21.73 3.50 33.13
CA ARG A 908 -22.06 4.15 31.86
C ARG A 908 -20.93 3.90 30.89
N TYR A 909 -21.30 3.75 29.63
CA TYR A 909 -20.38 3.62 28.52
C TYR A 909 -20.96 4.38 27.34
N PHE A 910 -20.38 5.54 27.05
CA PHE A 910 -20.92 6.49 26.07
C PHE A 910 -22.42 6.80 26.32
N LEU A 911 -23.32 6.43 25.41
CA LEU A 911 -24.77 6.59 25.56
C LEU A 911 -25.46 5.45 26.33
N TYR A 912 -24.80 4.30 26.51
CA TYR A 912 -25.33 3.18 27.27
C TYR A 912 -25.20 3.42 28.78
N LYS A 913 -26.25 3.05 29.53
CA LYS A 913 -26.20 2.88 30.99
C LYS A 913 -26.63 1.44 31.29
N SER A 914 -25.90 0.75 32.14
CA SER A 914 -26.31 -0.57 32.61
C SER A 914 -27.62 -0.51 33.39
N GLY A 915 -28.25 -1.68 33.54
CA GLY A 915 -29.18 -1.90 34.63
C GLY A 915 -28.53 -1.68 36.00
N HIS A 916 -29.33 -1.80 37.05
CA HIS A 916 -28.82 -1.81 38.42
C HIS A 916 -28.18 -3.19 38.64
N ILE A 917 -26.86 -3.19 38.79
CA ILE A 917 -26.08 -4.39 39.05
C ILE A 917 -26.03 -4.54 40.57
N HIS A 918 -26.31 -5.75 41.05
CA HIS A 918 -26.37 -6.08 42.47
C HIS A 918 -25.37 -7.18 42.73
N GLU A 919 -24.60 -7.04 43.80
CA GLU A 919 -23.67 -8.08 44.26
C GLU A 919 -23.93 -8.35 45.73
N VAL A 920 -24.05 -9.63 46.09
CA VAL A 920 -24.18 -10.07 47.48
C VAL A 920 -23.31 -11.29 47.69
N VAL A 921 -22.41 -11.23 48.68
CA VAL A 921 -21.67 -12.40 49.16
C VAL A 921 -22.52 -13.09 50.24
N ILE A 922 -22.72 -14.40 50.10
CA ILE A 922 -23.41 -15.25 51.08
C ILE A 922 -22.43 -16.26 51.70
N GLY A 923 -22.61 -16.55 52.97
CA GLY A 923 -21.82 -17.55 53.71
C GLY A 923 -21.70 -17.24 55.21
N PRO A 924 -20.92 -18.05 55.95
CA PRO A 924 -20.24 -19.25 55.49
C PRO A 924 -21.23 -20.38 55.11
N LEU A 925 -20.86 -21.19 54.12
CA LEU A 925 -21.68 -22.24 53.52
C LEU A 925 -21.07 -23.63 53.76
N ASN A 926 -21.92 -24.63 53.95
CA ASN A 926 -21.49 -26.03 53.98
C ASN A 926 -20.99 -26.46 52.59
N PRO A 927 -19.90 -27.24 52.49
CA PRO A 927 -19.40 -27.77 51.21
C PRO A 927 -20.29 -28.92 50.69
N ASN A 928 -20.19 -29.24 49.39
CA ASN A 928 -21.01 -30.26 48.70
C ASN A 928 -22.52 -30.19 48.99
N THR A 929 -23.05 -28.99 49.23
CA THR A 929 -24.43 -28.76 49.69
C THR A 929 -25.20 -27.95 48.65
N VAL A 930 -26.47 -28.30 48.42
CA VAL A 930 -27.36 -27.53 47.55
C VAL A 930 -28.04 -26.44 48.37
N TYR A 931 -27.99 -25.20 47.86
CA TYR A 931 -28.67 -24.04 48.43
C TYR A 931 -29.66 -23.48 47.42
N TYR A 932 -30.90 -23.27 47.85
CA TYR A 932 -31.93 -22.53 47.13
C TYR A 932 -31.85 -21.06 47.52
N TYR A 933 -32.03 -20.16 46.57
CA TYR A 933 -31.91 -18.73 46.82
C TYR A 933 -32.83 -17.89 45.94
N ARG A 934 -33.18 -16.70 46.43
CA ARG A 934 -33.88 -15.67 45.65
C ARG A 934 -33.27 -14.29 45.88
N CYS A 935 -33.19 -13.53 44.79
CA CYS A 935 -32.68 -12.17 44.80
C CYS A 935 -33.80 -11.15 45.07
N SER A 936 -33.44 -10.00 45.65
CA SER A 936 -34.30 -8.83 45.86
C SER A 936 -35.57 -9.04 46.71
N GLY A 937 -35.67 -10.14 47.46
CA GLY A 937 -36.67 -10.41 48.51
C GLY A 937 -38.12 -10.66 48.05
N HIS A 938 -38.51 -10.14 46.89
CA HIS A 938 -39.85 -10.29 46.29
C HIS A 938 -39.79 -10.75 44.82
N SER A 939 -38.66 -11.34 44.39
CA SER A 939 -38.55 -12.01 43.08
C SER A 939 -39.48 -13.22 43.01
N SER A 940 -40.17 -13.38 41.88
CA SER A 940 -40.94 -14.59 41.52
C SER A 940 -40.06 -15.72 40.97
N ARG A 941 -38.74 -15.53 40.93
CA ARG A 941 -37.73 -16.50 40.47
C ARG A 941 -36.92 -16.99 41.67
N GLU A 942 -37.00 -18.29 41.95
CA GLU A 942 -36.05 -19.03 42.78
C GLU A 942 -34.97 -19.63 41.88
N PHE A 943 -33.75 -19.69 42.40
CA PHE A 943 -32.58 -20.33 41.81
C PHE A 943 -32.01 -21.35 42.81
N ASN A 944 -31.11 -22.22 42.37
CA ASN A 944 -30.35 -23.08 43.28
C ASN A 944 -28.92 -23.27 42.76
N PHE A 945 -27.97 -23.50 43.67
CA PHE A 945 -26.60 -23.86 43.33
C PHE A 945 -26.07 -24.95 44.27
N LYS A 946 -24.99 -25.63 43.85
CA LYS A 946 -24.27 -26.63 44.64
C LYS A 946 -22.89 -26.05 45.02
N THR A 947 -22.52 -26.07 46.30
CA THR A 947 -21.15 -25.74 46.72
C THR A 947 -20.18 -26.84 46.32
N THR A 948 -18.92 -26.49 46.05
CA THR A 948 -17.87 -27.44 45.66
C THR A 948 -17.59 -28.49 46.75
N PRO A 949 -17.10 -29.69 46.40
CA PRO A 949 -16.68 -30.67 47.39
C PRO A 949 -15.47 -30.18 48.21
N PRO A 950 -15.34 -30.60 49.48
CA PRO A 950 -14.27 -30.13 50.38
C PRO A 950 -12.91 -30.81 50.13
N GLN A 951 -12.92 -31.92 49.39
CA GLN A 951 -11.80 -32.81 49.06
C GLN A 951 -12.02 -33.35 47.64
N LEU A 952 -11.00 -33.97 47.04
CA LEU A 952 -11.12 -34.62 45.74
C LEU A 952 -12.04 -35.87 45.80
N PRO A 953 -12.70 -36.26 44.69
CA PRO A 953 -12.57 -35.74 43.33
C PRO A 953 -13.31 -34.41 43.08
N LEU A 954 -12.84 -33.65 42.10
CA LEU A 954 -13.38 -32.35 41.69
C LEU A 954 -13.48 -32.29 40.16
N LYS A 955 -14.60 -31.78 39.62
CA LYS A 955 -14.84 -31.65 38.17
C LYS A 955 -14.95 -30.20 37.71
N PHE A 956 -14.05 -29.79 36.82
CA PHE A 956 -14.14 -28.55 36.08
C PHE A 956 -14.68 -28.78 34.65
N ILE A 957 -15.56 -27.89 34.19
CA ILE A 957 -15.76 -27.63 32.76
C ILE A 957 -14.79 -26.52 32.35
N VAL A 958 -14.20 -26.60 31.16
CA VAL A 958 -13.33 -25.54 30.60
C VAL A 958 -13.77 -25.22 29.17
N ILE A 959 -13.90 -23.93 28.82
CA ILE A 959 -14.42 -23.51 27.51
C ILE A 959 -13.63 -22.32 26.95
N GLY A 960 -13.32 -22.35 25.64
CA GLY A 960 -12.93 -21.18 24.87
C GLY A 960 -14.13 -20.25 24.58
N ASP A 961 -14.05 -19.52 23.48
CA ASP A 961 -14.80 -18.27 23.28
C ASP A 961 -16.32 -18.44 23.04
N LEU A 962 -17.14 -17.57 23.64
CA LEU A 962 -18.61 -17.68 23.62
C LEU A 962 -19.30 -16.61 22.74
N GLY A 963 -19.29 -16.81 21.43
CA GLY A 963 -19.81 -15.86 20.41
C GLY A 963 -21.29 -15.46 20.42
N GLN A 964 -22.12 -15.93 21.36
CA GLN A 964 -23.58 -15.78 21.33
C GLN A 964 -24.22 -16.29 20.02
N THR A 965 -23.72 -17.42 19.51
CA THR A 965 -24.22 -18.10 18.31
C THR A 965 -25.03 -19.35 18.69
N LYS A 966 -25.66 -19.98 17.69
CA LYS A 966 -26.30 -21.30 17.86
C LYS A 966 -25.32 -22.41 18.26
N TRP A 967 -24.01 -22.24 18.02
CA TRP A 967 -22.97 -23.14 18.52
C TRP A 967 -22.73 -22.93 20.01
N THR A 968 -22.74 -21.67 20.48
CA THR A 968 -22.72 -21.34 21.92
C THR A 968 -23.91 -21.98 22.63
N GLU A 969 -25.11 -21.87 22.03
CA GLU A 969 -26.34 -22.49 22.54
C GLU A 969 -26.22 -24.03 22.64
N SER A 970 -25.67 -24.70 21.61
CA SER A 970 -25.41 -26.15 21.63
C SER A 970 -24.37 -26.55 22.69
N THR A 971 -23.26 -25.82 22.82
CA THR A 971 -22.22 -26.11 23.82
C THR A 971 -22.77 -25.99 25.25
N LEU A 972 -23.53 -24.92 25.55
CA LEU A 972 -24.19 -24.75 26.84
C LEU A 972 -25.24 -25.84 27.10
N GLN A 973 -26.01 -26.26 26.09
CA GLN A 973 -26.95 -27.38 26.19
C GLN A 973 -26.25 -28.73 26.42
N HIS A 974 -25.05 -28.95 25.91
CA HIS A 974 -24.28 -30.17 26.18
C HIS A 974 -23.70 -30.15 27.60
N ILE A 975 -23.24 -29.00 28.09
CA ILE A 975 -22.76 -28.83 29.46
C ILE A 975 -23.88 -29.04 30.48
N SER A 976 -25.12 -28.60 30.19
CA SER A 976 -26.27 -28.83 31.08
C SER A 976 -26.66 -30.30 31.25
N GLN A 977 -26.07 -31.22 30.47
CA GLN A 977 -26.29 -32.66 30.57
C GLN A 977 -25.19 -33.39 31.39
N VAL A 978 -24.19 -32.65 31.90
CA VAL A 978 -23.03 -33.19 32.62
C VAL A 978 -23.05 -32.70 34.08
N GLU A 979 -22.78 -33.58 35.05
CA GLU A 979 -22.53 -33.12 36.43
C GLU A 979 -21.08 -32.64 36.57
N TYR A 980 -20.92 -31.36 36.88
CA TYR A 980 -19.67 -30.67 37.20
C TYR A 980 -19.83 -29.80 38.46
N ASP A 981 -18.71 -29.35 39.02
CA ASP A 981 -18.66 -28.56 40.27
C ASP A 981 -18.31 -27.09 40.02
N MET A 982 -17.49 -26.78 39.01
CA MET A 982 -17.08 -25.42 38.63
C MET A 982 -16.87 -25.29 37.11
N LEU A 983 -17.01 -24.09 36.56
CA LEU A 983 -16.67 -23.77 35.17
C LEU A 983 -15.54 -22.74 35.12
N LEU A 984 -14.52 -23.01 34.30
CA LEU A 984 -13.40 -22.11 34.00
C LEU A 984 -13.54 -21.61 32.54
N LEU A 985 -13.37 -20.31 32.32
CA LEU A 985 -13.54 -19.68 31.01
C LEU A 985 -12.28 -18.88 30.63
N PRO A 986 -11.30 -19.51 29.94
CA PRO A 986 -10.16 -18.81 29.32
C PRO A 986 -10.52 -17.92 28.11
N GLY A 987 -11.63 -18.20 27.42
CA GLY A 987 -12.02 -17.47 26.20
C GLY A 987 -12.65 -16.09 26.38
N ASP A 988 -13.05 -15.45 25.28
CA ASP A 988 -13.89 -14.24 25.30
C ASP A 988 -15.27 -14.55 25.85
N LEU A 989 -15.78 -13.64 26.67
CA LEU A 989 -17.10 -13.77 27.29
C LEU A 989 -18.21 -13.37 26.34
N SER A 990 -18.16 -12.14 25.84
CA SER A 990 -19.38 -11.45 25.39
C SER A 990 -19.44 -11.18 23.89
N TYR A 991 -18.28 -11.09 23.22
CA TYR A 991 -18.16 -10.42 21.92
C TYR A 991 -18.90 -9.08 21.92
N ALA A 992 -18.61 -8.25 22.93
CA ALA A 992 -19.25 -6.95 23.05
C ALA A 992 -18.81 -5.99 21.95
N ASP A 993 -17.51 -5.96 21.59
CA ASP A 993 -16.99 -5.14 20.48
C ASP A 993 -17.47 -3.68 20.55
N PHE A 994 -17.24 -3.06 21.72
CA PHE A 994 -17.72 -1.71 22.08
C PHE A 994 -19.28 -1.57 22.15
N TRP A 995 -20.06 -2.57 21.73
CA TRP A 995 -21.52 -2.60 21.74
C TRP A 995 -22.12 -3.27 22.99
N GLN A 996 -22.36 -2.42 23.97
CA GLN A 996 -22.78 -2.79 25.33
C GLN A 996 -24.00 -3.71 25.51
N PRO A 997 -25.08 -3.63 24.69
CA PRO A 997 -26.21 -4.55 24.82
C PRO A 997 -25.85 -6.03 24.68
N TYR A 998 -24.72 -6.37 24.04
CA TYR A 998 -24.26 -7.75 23.98
C TYR A 998 -23.88 -8.34 25.34
N TRP A 999 -23.47 -7.53 26.33
CA TRP A 999 -23.32 -8.00 27.72
C TRP A 999 -24.66 -8.34 28.38
N ASP A 1000 -25.72 -7.62 28.04
CA ASP A 1000 -27.07 -7.87 28.56
C ASP A 1000 -27.68 -9.13 27.96
N SER A 1001 -27.39 -9.39 26.68
CA SER A 1001 -27.74 -10.64 25.97
C SER A 1001 -26.90 -11.82 26.47
N PHE A 1002 -25.58 -11.67 26.62
CA PHE A 1002 -24.68 -12.73 27.09
C PHE A 1002 -25.05 -13.21 28.48
N GLY A 1003 -25.29 -12.29 29.42
CA GLY A 1003 -25.70 -12.66 30.78
C GLY A 1003 -27.02 -13.42 30.84
N ARG A 1004 -27.95 -13.21 29.88
CA ARG A 1004 -29.17 -14.03 29.73
C ARG A 1004 -28.88 -15.41 29.14
N LEU A 1005 -27.99 -15.48 28.15
CA LEU A 1005 -27.58 -16.73 27.50
C LEU A 1005 -26.95 -17.72 28.49
N VAL A 1006 -26.11 -17.24 29.41
CA VAL A 1006 -25.40 -18.10 30.37
C VAL A 1006 -26.12 -18.30 31.70
N GLU A 1007 -27.12 -17.48 32.06
CA GLU A 1007 -27.81 -17.49 33.36
C GLU A 1007 -28.20 -18.90 33.83
N THR A 1008 -28.74 -19.73 32.93
CA THR A 1008 -29.20 -21.10 33.24
C THR A 1008 -28.10 -21.97 33.87
N LEU A 1009 -26.83 -21.80 33.48
CA LEU A 1009 -25.70 -22.52 34.07
C LEU A 1009 -24.95 -21.66 35.10
N ALA A 1010 -24.82 -20.36 34.84
CA ALA A 1010 -24.06 -19.43 35.65
C ALA A 1010 -24.71 -19.14 37.00
N SER A 1011 -26.03 -19.33 37.15
CA SER A 1011 -26.73 -19.28 38.44
C SER A 1011 -26.59 -20.57 39.28
N GLN A 1012 -26.11 -21.68 38.70
CA GLN A 1012 -26.12 -23.00 39.35
C GLN A 1012 -24.75 -23.50 39.82
N ARG A 1013 -23.65 -23.00 39.24
CA ARG A 1013 -22.26 -23.36 39.55
C ARG A 1013 -21.37 -22.13 39.45
N PRO A 1014 -20.28 -22.02 40.23
CA PRO A 1014 -19.32 -20.94 40.08
C PRO A 1014 -18.72 -20.91 38.67
N TRP A 1015 -18.81 -19.74 38.02
CA TRP A 1015 -18.12 -19.40 36.79
C TRP A 1015 -16.93 -18.51 37.12
N MET A 1016 -15.72 -18.99 36.80
CA MET A 1016 -14.47 -18.27 37.01
C MET A 1016 -13.89 -17.92 35.64
N VAL A 1017 -13.66 -16.64 35.38
CA VAL A 1017 -13.50 -16.08 34.02
C VAL A 1017 -12.24 -15.20 33.93
N THR A 1018 -11.63 -15.10 32.75
CA THR A 1018 -10.57 -14.09 32.47
C THR A 1018 -11.04 -13.09 31.42
N ILE A 1019 -10.14 -12.22 30.96
CA ILE A 1019 -10.37 -11.20 29.94
C ILE A 1019 -9.84 -11.62 28.56
N GLY A 1020 -10.73 -11.65 27.56
CA GLY A 1020 -10.38 -11.73 26.14
C GLY A 1020 -10.21 -10.36 25.47
N ASN A 1021 -9.90 -10.36 24.17
CA ASN A 1021 -9.70 -9.13 23.39
C ASN A 1021 -11.01 -8.41 23.05
N HIS A 1022 -12.13 -9.13 22.92
CA HIS A 1022 -13.43 -8.54 22.58
C HIS A 1022 -14.07 -7.81 23.79
N GLU A 1023 -13.48 -7.94 24.98
CA GLU A 1023 -13.76 -7.15 26.18
C GLU A 1023 -12.96 -5.82 26.28
N VAL A 1024 -12.02 -5.53 25.35
CA VAL A 1024 -11.14 -4.34 25.38
C VAL A 1024 -11.85 -3.08 24.84
N GLU A 1025 -12.86 -2.60 25.55
CA GLU A 1025 -13.76 -1.48 25.15
C GLU A 1025 -13.15 -0.06 25.14
N LYS A 1026 -11.83 0.07 24.96
CA LYS A 1026 -11.06 1.32 25.12
C LYS A 1026 -11.15 2.25 23.91
N ILE A 1027 -11.86 3.37 24.04
CA ILE A 1027 -11.92 4.42 23.01
C ILE A 1027 -10.98 5.58 23.41
N PRO A 1028 -9.93 5.90 22.63
CA PRO A 1028 -9.03 7.01 22.93
C PRO A 1028 -9.79 8.34 23.16
N ILE A 1029 -9.40 9.05 24.22
CA ILE A 1029 -9.99 10.33 24.69
C ILE A 1029 -11.43 10.20 25.25
N ILE A 1030 -12.32 9.41 24.63
CA ILE A 1030 -13.74 9.34 25.00
C ILE A 1030 -14.00 8.35 26.15
N HIS A 1031 -13.40 7.16 26.10
CA HIS A 1031 -13.52 6.13 27.13
C HIS A 1031 -12.15 5.44 27.34
N PRO A 1032 -11.23 6.07 28.08
CA PRO A 1032 -9.83 5.64 28.15
C PRO A 1032 -9.58 4.37 28.99
N THR A 1033 -10.56 3.94 29.77
CA THR A 1033 -10.47 2.81 30.70
C THR A 1033 -10.98 1.52 30.04
N PRO A 1034 -10.12 0.50 29.78
CA PRO A 1034 -10.58 -0.80 29.29
C PRO A 1034 -11.35 -1.56 30.37
N PHE A 1035 -12.03 -2.66 30.00
CA PHE A 1035 -12.68 -3.61 30.92
C PHE A 1035 -13.64 -3.00 31.95
N THR A 1036 -14.25 -1.86 31.64
CA THR A 1036 -15.23 -1.19 32.50
C THR A 1036 -16.46 -2.06 32.74
N SER A 1037 -16.92 -2.75 31.70
CA SER A 1037 -18.10 -3.61 31.69
C SER A 1037 -17.80 -4.98 32.29
N TYR A 1038 -16.61 -5.53 32.02
CA TYR A 1038 -16.11 -6.74 32.69
C TYR A 1038 -16.03 -6.50 34.21
N ASN A 1039 -15.30 -5.47 34.65
CA ASN A 1039 -15.12 -5.14 36.07
C ASN A 1039 -16.43 -4.72 36.78
N ALA A 1040 -17.43 -4.26 36.04
CA ALA A 1040 -18.74 -3.92 36.60
C ALA A 1040 -19.73 -5.10 36.62
N ARG A 1041 -19.44 -6.24 35.98
CA ARG A 1041 -20.36 -7.39 35.85
C ARG A 1041 -19.79 -8.68 36.42
N TRP A 1042 -18.52 -8.97 36.16
CA TRP A 1042 -17.83 -10.21 36.50
C TRP A 1042 -16.80 -9.92 37.61
N HIS A 1043 -17.32 -9.72 38.82
CA HIS A 1043 -16.52 -9.51 40.02
C HIS A 1043 -16.01 -10.86 40.55
N MET A 1044 -14.72 -11.06 40.43
CA MET A 1044 -13.96 -12.27 40.77
C MET A 1044 -13.24 -12.09 42.12
N PRO A 1045 -12.75 -13.17 42.78
CA PRO A 1045 -12.14 -13.09 44.12
C PRO A 1045 -10.71 -12.53 44.11
N PHE A 1046 -10.50 -11.37 43.47
CA PHE A 1046 -9.20 -10.73 43.37
C PHE A 1046 -8.76 -10.10 44.71
N GLU A 1047 -9.71 -9.66 45.53
CA GLU A 1047 -9.47 -9.14 46.87
C GLU A 1047 -9.00 -10.26 47.82
N GLU A 1048 -9.65 -11.44 47.75
CA GLU A 1048 -9.25 -12.62 48.53
C GLU A 1048 -7.93 -13.24 48.07
N SER A 1049 -7.53 -13.03 46.81
CA SER A 1049 -6.22 -13.45 46.28
C SER A 1049 -5.11 -12.41 46.51
N GLU A 1050 -5.37 -11.33 47.26
CA GLU A 1050 -4.47 -10.18 47.45
C GLU A 1050 -4.00 -9.53 46.13
N SER A 1051 -4.78 -9.66 45.05
CA SER A 1051 -4.51 -9.00 43.78
C SER A 1051 -4.93 -7.52 43.84
N PRO A 1052 -4.19 -6.59 43.20
CA PRO A 1052 -4.62 -5.21 43.02
C PRO A 1052 -5.62 -5.02 41.86
N SER A 1053 -6.05 -6.08 41.16
CA SER A 1053 -6.91 -5.96 39.98
C SER A 1053 -7.82 -7.16 39.72
N ASN A 1054 -9.10 -6.91 39.44
CA ASN A 1054 -10.09 -7.91 39.01
C ASN A 1054 -9.76 -8.60 37.66
N LEU A 1055 -8.71 -8.14 36.96
CA LEU A 1055 -8.24 -8.69 35.68
C LEU A 1055 -7.32 -9.92 35.83
N TYR A 1056 -6.83 -10.22 37.04
CA TYR A 1056 -6.02 -11.40 37.36
C TYR A 1056 -6.10 -11.74 38.86
N TYR A 1057 -6.28 -13.00 39.19
CA TYR A 1057 -6.59 -13.45 40.55
C TYR A 1057 -6.37 -14.97 40.72
N SER A 1058 -6.44 -15.50 41.94
CA SER A 1058 -6.31 -16.93 42.21
C SER A 1058 -7.24 -17.43 43.32
N PHE A 1059 -7.44 -18.75 43.43
CA PHE A 1059 -8.32 -19.35 44.44
C PHE A 1059 -8.01 -20.84 44.72
N ASP A 1060 -8.26 -21.27 45.96
CA ASP A 1060 -8.20 -22.68 46.39
C ASP A 1060 -9.55 -23.38 46.16
N VAL A 1061 -9.54 -24.62 45.64
CA VAL A 1061 -10.73 -25.50 45.58
C VAL A 1061 -10.38 -26.91 46.10
N ALA A 1062 -11.33 -27.58 46.76
CA ALA A 1062 -11.17 -28.91 47.36
C ALA A 1062 -9.96 -29.06 48.31
N SER A 1063 -9.42 -27.94 48.80
CA SER A 1063 -8.19 -27.79 49.60
C SER A 1063 -6.86 -28.25 48.97
N GLU A 1064 -6.91 -29.04 47.89
CA GLU A 1064 -5.77 -29.64 47.17
C GLU A 1064 -5.47 -29.01 45.80
N VAL A 1065 -6.40 -28.23 45.24
CA VAL A 1065 -6.25 -27.57 43.92
C VAL A 1065 -6.17 -26.06 44.12
N HIS A 1066 -5.25 -25.42 43.43
CA HIS A 1066 -5.12 -23.96 43.37
C HIS A 1066 -5.16 -23.53 41.90
N VAL A 1067 -6.00 -22.55 41.59
CA VAL A 1067 -6.25 -22.07 40.23
C VAL A 1067 -5.86 -20.60 40.14
N ILE A 1068 -5.07 -20.25 39.13
CA ILE A 1068 -4.55 -18.91 38.87
C ILE A 1068 -5.11 -18.45 37.52
N MET A 1069 -5.75 -17.28 37.50
CA MET A 1069 -6.35 -16.66 36.32
C MET A 1069 -5.50 -15.44 35.95
N LEU A 1070 -4.85 -15.48 34.79
CA LEU A 1070 -3.99 -14.41 34.28
C LEU A 1070 -4.72 -13.62 33.19
N GLY A 1071 -4.50 -12.29 33.18
CA GLY A 1071 -5.04 -11.36 32.20
C GLY A 1071 -4.03 -11.09 31.09
N SER A 1072 -4.30 -11.60 29.90
CA SER A 1072 -3.44 -11.45 28.71
C SER A 1072 -3.34 -10.01 28.20
N TYR A 1073 -4.42 -9.22 28.33
CA TYR A 1073 -4.53 -7.86 27.77
C TYR A 1073 -4.40 -6.76 28.84
N THR A 1074 -3.58 -7.02 29.86
CA THR A 1074 -3.15 -6.04 30.87
C THR A 1074 -1.66 -6.25 31.17
N ASP A 1075 -0.99 -5.22 31.70
CA ASP A 1075 0.47 -5.19 31.83
C ASP A 1075 1.01 -6.44 32.56
N PHE A 1076 1.99 -7.12 31.95
CA PHE A 1076 2.51 -8.43 32.37
C PHE A 1076 4.06 -8.50 32.40
N ASP A 1077 4.75 -7.40 32.15
CA ASP A 1077 6.22 -7.35 32.22
C ASP A 1077 6.74 -7.48 33.66
N GLN A 1078 8.06 -7.62 33.84
CA GLN A 1078 8.67 -7.82 35.16
C GLN A 1078 8.49 -6.65 36.15
N GLY A 1079 8.15 -5.45 35.67
CA GLY A 1079 7.78 -4.30 36.52
C GLY A 1079 6.28 -4.17 36.78
N SER A 1080 5.45 -5.02 36.17
CA SER A 1080 3.98 -4.95 36.28
C SER A 1080 3.45 -5.40 37.64
N SER A 1081 2.27 -4.90 37.99
CA SER A 1081 1.53 -5.35 39.17
C SER A 1081 1.07 -6.81 39.05
N GLN A 1082 0.80 -7.31 37.84
CA GLN A 1082 0.43 -8.71 37.60
C GLN A 1082 1.61 -9.65 37.87
N TYR A 1083 2.79 -9.34 37.34
CA TYR A 1083 4.01 -10.13 37.57
C TYR A 1083 4.38 -10.15 39.06
N THR A 1084 4.36 -8.98 39.72
CA THR A 1084 4.68 -8.85 41.15
C THR A 1084 3.70 -9.63 42.03
N TRP A 1085 2.40 -9.59 41.70
CA TRP A 1085 1.38 -10.37 42.41
C TRP A 1085 1.58 -11.89 42.20
N LEU A 1086 1.75 -12.33 40.94
CA LEU A 1086 1.92 -13.75 40.59
C LEU A 1086 3.16 -14.35 41.29
N GLU A 1087 4.28 -13.62 41.31
CA GLU A 1087 5.51 -14.05 41.98
C GLU A 1087 5.32 -14.16 43.52
N GLY A 1088 4.49 -13.28 44.10
CA GLY A 1088 4.11 -13.34 45.51
C GLY A 1088 3.11 -14.46 45.85
N ASP A 1089 2.17 -14.75 44.95
CA ASP A 1089 1.12 -15.75 45.16
C ASP A 1089 1.66 -17.18 45.03
N LEU A 1090 2.45 -17.46 43.99
CA LEU A 1090 3.14 -18.75 43.82
C LEU A 1090 4.02 -19.11 45.03
N LYS A 1091 4.63 -18.11 45.69
CA LYS A 1091 5.42 -18.29 46.93
C LYS A 1091 4.56 -18.69 48.15
N LYS A 1092 3.24 -18.48 48.13
CA LYS A 1092 2.30 -18.94 49.17
C LYS A 1092 1.88 -20.39 48.98
N VAL A 1093 2.00 -20.94 47.76
CA VAL A 1093 1.47 -22.26 47.39
C VAL A 1093 2.28 -23.38 48.06
N ASN A 1094 1.78 -23.89 49.18
CA ASN A 1094 2.35 -25.05 49.85
C ASN A 1094 2.03 -26.34 49.08
N ARG A 1095 2.91 -26.74 48.17
CA ARG A 1095 2.80 -27.97 47.34
C ARG A 1095 2.72 -29.29 48.14
N LYS A 1096 2.87 -29.31 49.48
CA LYS A 1096 2.54 -30.48 50.33
C LYS A 1096 1.05 -30.61 50.66
N LYS A 1097 0.28 -29.53 50.47
CA LYS A 1097 -1.19 -29.47 50.61
C LYS A 1097 -1.84 -29.32 49.23
N THR A 1098 -1.30 -28.42 48.41
CA THR A 1098 -1.79 -28.10 47.07
C THR A 1098 -1.10 -28.99 46.03
N SER A 1099 -1.67 -30.17 45.79
CA SER A 1099 -1.15 -31.15 44.83
C SER A 1099 -1.33 -30.75 43.36
N TRP A 1100 -2.26 -29.84 43.06
CA TRP A 1100 -2.53 -29.35 41.71
C TRP A 1100 -2.48 -27.82 41.64
N VAL A 1101 -1.64 -27.28 40.76
CA VAL A 1101 -1.65 -25.87 40.36
C VAL A 1101 -2.04 -25.78 38.89
N ILE A 1102 -3.13 -25.06 38.63
CA ILE A 1102 -3.68 -24.84 37.29
C ILE A 1102 -3.59 -23.35 36.97
N VAL A 1103 -3.04 -23.00 35.82
CA VAL A 1103 -3.07 -21.63 35.28
C VAL A 1103 -4.09 -21.56 34.14
N VAL A 1104 -4.81 -20.45 34.07
CA VAL A 1104 -5.78 -20.14 33.02
C VAL A 1104 -5.43 -18.75 32.49
N LEU A 1105 -5.32 -18.61 31.17
CA LEU A 1105 -5.04 -17.37 30.48
C LEU A 1105 -5.82 -17.34 29.15
N HIS A 1106 -5.81 -16.22 28.43
CA HIS A 1106 -6.52 -16.15 27.15
C HIS A 1106 -5.61 -16.55 25.97
N THR A 1107 -4.48 -15.86 25.81
CA THR A 1107 -3.56 -15.96 24.66
C THR A 1107 -2.57 -17.15 24.75
N PRO A 1108 -2.69 -18.19 23.91
CA PRO A 1108 -1.86 -19.39 24.05
C PRO A 1108 -0.38 -19.12 23.82
N TRP A 1109 0.44 -19.47 24.82
CA TRP A 1109 1.91 -19.36 24.79
C TRP A 1109 2.58 -20.38 23.87
N TYR A 1110 1.94 -21.53 23.62
CA TYR A 1110 2.38 -22.54 22.67
C TYR A 1110 1.19 -22.96 21.81
N ASN A 1111 1.34 -22.86 20.49
CA ASN A 1111 0.25 -23.02 19.53
C ASN A 1111 0.85 -23.42 18.17
N SER A 1112 0.31 -24.46 17.51
CA SER A 1112 0.65 -24.80 16.13
C SER A 1112 -0.38 -24.30 15.11
N ASN A 1113 -1.51 -23.76 15.54
CA ASN A 1113 -2.43 -23.07 14.65
C ASN A 1113 -1.74 -21.85 14.03
N MET A 1114 -2.07 -21.52 12.78
CA MET A 1114 -1.53 -20.35 12.06
C MET A 1114 -2.35 -19.08 12.30
N ALA A 1115 -3.54 -19.18 12.91
CA ALA A 1115 -4.18 -18.04 13.55
C ALA A 1115 -3.40 -17.65 14.81
N HIS A 1116 -3.35 -16.35 15.13
CA HIS A 1116 -2.76 -15.80 16.37
C HIS A 1116 -1.25 -16.07 16.58
N VAL A 1117 -0.51 -16.45 15.52
CA VAL A 1117 0.94 -16.67 15.59
C VAL A 1117 1.73 -15.37 15.63
N GLY A 1118 2.44 -15.16 16.74
CA GLY A 1118 3.39 -14.05 16.90
C GLY A 1118 2.80 -12.80 17.54
N GLU A 1119 1.65 -12.91 18.20
CA GLU A 1119 1.03 -11.82 18.96
C GLU A 1119 1.83 -11.47 20.21
N TYR A 1120 1.80 -10.19 20.59
CA TYR A 1120 2.58 -9.63 21.70
C TYR A 1120 2.17 -10.26 23.04
N GLU A 1121 0.87 -10.37 23.25
CA GLU A 1121 0.21 -10.92 24.43
C GLU A 1121 0.36 -12.45 24.55
N SER A 1122 0.84 -13.13 23.50
CA SER A 1122 1.30 -14.53 23.57
C SER A 1122 2.82 -14.58 23.81
N VAL A 1123 3.61 -13.98 22.92
CA VAL A 1123 5.07 -14.17 22.85
C VAL A 1123 5.81 -13.48 23.99
N ASP A 1124 5.51 -12.21 24.26
CA ASP A 1124 6.22 -11.45 25.30
C ASP A 1124 5.65 -11.73 26.69
N MET A 1125 4.37 -12.13 26.81
CA MET A 1125 3.80 -12.62 28.09
C MET A 1125 4.46 -13.94 28.51
N ARG A 1126 4.58 -14.91 27.60
CA ARG A 1126 5.37 -16.13 27.81
C ARG A 1126 6.78 -15.78 28.28
N LYS A 1127 7.50 -15.00 27.49
CA LYS A 1127 8.89 -14.60 27.77
C LYS A 1127 9.07 -13.85 29.11
N ALA A 1128 8.05 -13.17 29.61
CA ALA A 1128 8.07 -12.57 30.95
C ALA A 1128 7.82 -13.59 32.06
N MET A 1129 6.77 -14.42 31.94
CA MET A 1129 6.20 -15.20 33.06
C MET A 1129 6.48 -16.72 33.03
N GLU A 1130 6.96 -17.29 31.91
CA GLU A 1130 7.22 -18.73 31.72
C GLU A 1130 8.09 -19.31 32.83
N GLN A 1131 9.15 -18.60 33.24
CA GLN A 1131 10.05 -19.04 34.30
C GLN A 1131 9.35 -19.14 35.66
N LEU A 1132 8.43 -18.22 36.00
CA LEU A 1132 7.70 -18.28 37.27
C LEU A 1132 6.81 -19.52 37.35
N LEU A 1133 6.14 -19.86 36.25
CA LEU A 1133 5.27 -21.04 36.18
C LEU A 1133 6.09 -22.35 36.18
N TYR A 1134 7.26 -22.32 35.54
CA TYR A 1134 8.22 -23.43 35.55
C TYR A 1134 8.79 -23.70 36.95
N ASP A 1135 9.30 -22.66 37.62
CA ASP A 1135 9.91 -22.78 38.96
C ASP A 1135 8.88 -23.22 40.02
N ALA A 1136 7.63 -22.73 39.91
CA ALA A 1136 6.53 -23.16 40.77
C ALA A 1136 5.94 -24.53 40.41
N ARG A 1137 6.35 -25.14 39.29
CA ARG A 1137 5.89 -26.42 38.77
C ARG A 1137 4.38 -26.45 38.52
N VAL A 1138 3.86 -25.51 37.74
CA VAL A 1138 2.45 -25.52 37.32
C VAL A 1138 2.12 -26.83 36.58
N ASP A 1139 1.06 -27.52 36.99
CA ASP A 1139 0.71 -28.85 36.47
C ASP A 1139 -0.07 -28.78 35.14
N ILE A 1140 -0.88 -27.72 34.93
CA ILE A 1140 -1.72 -27.52 33.74
C ILE A 1140 -1.80 -26.02 33.42
N VAL A 1141 -1.70 -25.64 32.13
CA VAL A 1141 -1.95 -24.27 31.64
C VAL A 1141 -3.03 -24.30 30.56
N PHE A 1142 -4.15 -23.62 30.77
CA PHE A 1142 -5.26 -23.50 29.81
C PHE A 1142 -5.25 -22.16 29.08
N ALA A 1143 -5.54 -22.19 27.77
CA ALA A 1143 -5.70 -21.01 26.91
C ALA A 1143 -7.02 -21.05 26.12
N GLY A 1144 -7.46 -19.91 25.54
CA GLY A 1144 -8.76 -19.76 24.86
C GLY A 1144 -8.72 -19.17 23.45
N HIS A 1145 -7.89 -18.14 23.20
CA HIS A 1145 -7.92 -17.21 22.04
C HIS A 1145 -7.89 -17.81 20.62
N VAL A 1146 -7.63 -19.12 20.47
CA VAL A 1146 -7.54 -19.76 19.16
C VAL A 1146 -8.78 -20.59 18.94
N HIS A 1147 -9.52 -20.28 17.87
CA HIS A 1147 -10.78 -20.92 17.46
C HIS A 1147 -10.64 -22.38 16.97
N ALA A 1148 -9.84 -23.18 17.66
CA ALA A 1148 -9.57 -24.59 17.40
C ALA A 1148 -8.96 -25.25 18.64
N TYR A 1149 -9.31 -26.50 18.92
CA TYR A 1149 -8.70 -27.26 20.00
C TYR A 1149 -7.28 -27.70 19.62
N GLU A 1150 -6.30 -27.34 20.44
CA GLU A 1150 -4.94 -27.89 20.38
C GLU A 1150 -4.47 -28.12 21.81
N ARG A 1151 -4.39 -29.39 22.23
CA ARG A 1151 -4.45 -29.85 23.62
C ARG A 1151 -3.94 -28.83 24.67
N PHE A 1152 -4.88 -28.35 25.49
CA PHE A 1152 -4.79 -27.29 26.51
C PHE A 1152 -4.91 -25.84 26.01
N THR A 1153 -4.67 -25.55 24.73
CA THR A 1153 -5.43 -24.49 24.04
C THR A 1153 -6.84 -25.02 23.81
N ILE A 1154 -7.79 -24.50 24.58
CA ILE A 1154 -9.14 -25.03 24.66
C ILE A 1154 -9.93 -24.57 23.45
N GLY A 1155 -10.52 -25.57 22.79
CA GLY A 1155 -11.29 -25.31 21.58
C GLY A 1155 -12.54 -24.49 21.86
N ASP A 1156 -13.12 -24.11 20.75
CA ASP A 1156 -14.02 -22.98 20.65
C ASP A 1156 -15.40 -23.26 21.27
N GLY A 1157 -15.91 -22.35 22.09
CA GLY A 1157 -17.23 -22.50 22.70
C GLY A 1157 -18.41 -22.22 21.75
N GLY A 1158 -18.16 -21.47 20.67
CA GLY A 1158 -19.15 -21.07 19.66
C GLY A 1158 -18.97 -19.63 19.18
N ASN A 1159 -17.75 -19.20 18.84
CA ASN A 1159 -17.34 -17.85 18.46
C ASN A 1159 -18.06 -17.30 17.18
N ARG A 1160 -17.94 -15.99 16.94
CA ARG A 1160 -18.59 -15.29 15.81
C ARG A 1160 -17.83 -15.32 14.48
N GLU A 1161 -16.50 -15.33 14.55
CA GLU A 1161 -15.55 -15.29 13.43
C GLU A 1161 -15.37 -16.67 12.76
N GLY A 1162 -15.51 -17.75 13.53
CA GLY A 1162 -15.50 -19.14 13.07
C GLY A 1162 -14.16 -19.86 13.27
N LEU A 1163 -14.10 -21.14 12.88
CA LEU A 1163 -13.02 -22.04 13.28
C LEU A 1163 -11.68 -21.82 12.55
N ALA A 1164 -10.59 -21.80 13.31
CA ALA A 1164 -9.22 -21.64 12.85
C ALA A 1164 -8.66 -22.94 12.24
N ARG A 1165 -8.90 -23.18 10.94
CA ARG A 1165 -8.61 -24.47 10.27
C ARG A 1165 -7.16 -24.73 9.83
N LYS A 1166 -6.19 -23.84 10.07
CA LYS A 1166 -4.81 -23.95 9.55
C LYS A 1166 -3.83 -24.24 10.66
N PHE A 1167 -3.06 -25.32 10.57
CA PHE A 1167 -1.98 -25.65 11.51
C PHE A 1167 -0.62 -25.81 10.81
N MET A 1168 0.47 -25.69 11.56
CA MET A 1168 1.84 -25.93 11.09
C MET A 1168 2.02 -27.37 10.60
N ASP A 1169 2.62 -27.55 9.43
CA ASP A 1169 2.90 -28.87 8.86
C ASP A 1169 4.38 -28.94 8.44
N PRO A 1170 5.17 -29.94 8.87
CA PRO A 1170 4.80 -31.08 9.73
C PRO A 1170 4.34 -30.65 11.14
N LYS A 1171 3.52 -31.49 11.77
CA LYS A 1171 3.03 -31.27 13.15
C LYS A 1171 4.22 -31.16 14.13
N PRO A 1172 4.37 -30.04 14.86
CA PRO A 1172 5.48 -29.87 15.81
C PRO A 1172 5.24 -30.67 17.10
N GLU A 1173 6.32 -30.98 17.84
CA GLU A 1173 6.27 -31.81 19.05
C GLU A 1173 5.41 -31.22 20.17
N ILE A 1174 5.31 -29.89 20.23
CA ILE A 1174 4.44 -29.14 21.15
C ILE A 1174 2.94 -29.44 20.94
N SER A 1175 2.58 -30.06 19.81
CA SER A 1175 1.21 -30.21 19.31
C SER A 1175 0.80 -31.68 19.31
N ILE A 1176 0.41 -32.21 20.47
CA ILE A 1176 0.11 -33.66 20.60
C ILE A 1176 -1.19 -34.02 19.88
N TYR A 1177 -2.28 -33.28 20.15
CA TYR A 1177 -3.59 -33.42 19.48
C TYR A 1177 -4.06 -32.04 19.03
N ARG A 1178 -4.63 -31.95 17.81
CA ARG A 1178 -5.18 -30.71 17.26
C ARG A 1178 -6.38 -30.97 16.34
N GLU A 1179 -7.47 -30.23 16.53
CA GLU A 1179 -8.72 -30.34 15.78
C GLU A 1179 -9.42 -28.97 15.73
N ALA A 1180 -9.74 -28.47 14.54
CA ALA A 1180 -10.54 -27.26 14.38
C ALA A 1180 -12.03 -27.58 14.58
N SER A 1181 -12.48 -27.60 15.84
CA SER A 1181 -13.85 -27.93 16.25
C SER A 1181 -14.36 -27.02 17.37
N PHE A 1182 -15.67 -26.80 17.39
CA PHE A 1182 -16.38 -26.28 18.57
C PHE A 1182 -16.54 -27.38 19.62
N GLY A 1183 -16.52 -27.05 20.92
CA GLY A 1183 -16.64 -28.04 21.99
C GLY A 1183 -16.54 -27.48 23.41
N HIS A 1184 -16.36 -28.39 24.37
CA HIS A 1184 -15.97 -28.06 25.74
C HIS A 1184 -15.03 -29.12 26.33
N GLY A 1185 -14.17 -28.68 27.24
CA GLY A 1185 -13.27 -29.53 28.00
C GLY A 1185 -13.88 -29.98 29.33
N GLN A 1186 -13.45 -31.14 29.81
CA GLN A 1186 -13.74 -31.67 31.14
C GLN A 1186 -12.43 -32.07 31.82
N LEU A 1187 -12.12 -31.46 32.97
CA LEU A 1187 -11.01 -31.86 33.83
C LEU A 1187 -11.57 -32.46 35.12
N GLN A 1188 -11.43 -33.77 35.29
CA GLN A 1188 -11.73 -34.44 36.54
C GLN A 1188 -10.42 -34.67 37.31
N VAL A 1189 -10.18 -33.87 38.35
CA VAL A 1189 -9.09 -34.10 39.29
C VAL A 1189 -9.53 -35.21 40.24
N VAL A 1190 -8.86 -36.38 40.20
CA VAL A 1190 -9.34 -37.60 40.88
C VAL A 1190 -8.74 -37.73 42.28
N ASN A 1191 -7.46 -37.40 42.44
CA ASN A 1191 -6.73 -37.39 43.70
C ASN A 1191 -5.46 -36.53 43.57
N SER A 1192 -4.67 -36.44 44.65
CA SER A 1192 -3.39 -35.71 44.73
C SER A 1192 -2.29 -36.13 43.74
N THR A 1193 -2.49 -37.17 42.94
CA THR A 1193 -1.50 -37.67 41.96
C THR A 1193 -2.03 -37.77 40.54
N HIS A 1194 -3.33 -38.02 40.34
CA HIS A 1194 -3.92 -38.26 39.02
C HIS A 1194 -5.16 -37.39 38.73
N ALA A 1195 -5.22 -36.87 37.51
CA ALA A 1195 -6.40 -36.21 36.92
C ALA A 1195 -6.67 -36.77 35.51
N GLN A 1196 -7.92 -36.67 35.03
CA GLN A 1196 -8.29 -37.01 33.66
C GLN A 1196 -8.79 -35.77 32.93
N TRP A 1197 -8.20 -35.48 31.78
CA TRP A 1197 -8.69 -34.49 30.82
C TRP A 1197 -9.46 -35.18 29.69
N THR A 1198 -10.58 -34.61 29.25
CA THR A 1198 -11.32 -35.05 28.05
C THR A 1198 -11.87 -33.85 27.28
N TRP A 1199 -11.65 -33.82 25.96
CA TRP A 1199 -12.24 -32.84 25.04
C TRP A 1199 -13.48 -33.41 24.39
N HIS A 1200 -14.61 -32.70 24.50
CA HIS A 1200 -15.89 -33.04 23.89
C HIS A 1200 -16.17 -32.07 22.74
N ARG A 1201 -16.02 -32.55 21.50
CA ARG A 1201 -16.39 -31.77 20.31
C ARG A 1201 -17.90 -31.81 20.08
N ASN A 1202 -18.45 -30.71 19.59
CA ASN A 1202 -19.90 -30.46 19.45
C ASN A 1202 -20.35 -30.28 17.99
N GLU A 1203 -19.44 -30.38 17.01
CA GLU A 1203 -19.67 -30.06 15.58
C GLU A 1203 -20.88 -30.79 14.93
N ASP A 1204 -21.25 -31.96 15.45
CA ASP A 1204 -22.35 -32.81 14.96
C ASP A 1204 -23.68 -32.62 15.73
N ASN A 1205 -23.83 -31.54 16.52
CA ASN A 1205 -24.93 -31.31 17.47
C ASN A 1205 -25.09 -32.44 18.53
N LEU A 1206 -24.01 -33.18 18.80
CA LEU A 1206 -23.91 -34.21 19.83
C LEU A 1206 -22.51 -34.13 20.47
N PRO A 1207 -22.38 -34.21 21.81
CA PRO A 1207 -21.09 -34.15 22.48
C PRO A 1207 -20.33 -35.46 22.28
N LYS A 1208 -19.25 -35.44 21.50
CA LYS A 1208 -18.38 -36.59 21.28
C LYS A 1208 -17.01 -36.37 21.91
N ALA A 1209 -16.62 -37.26 22.83
CA ALA A 1209 -15.24 -37.32 23.31
C ALA A 1209 -14.28 -37.59 22.12
N ALA A 1210 -13.38 -36.65 21.86
CA ALA A 1210 -12.50 -36.63 20.69
C ALA A 1210 -11.01 -36.74 21.05
N ASP A 1211 -10.63 -36.26 22.24
CA ASP A 1211 -9.35 -36.49 22.89
C ASP A 1211 -9.58 -36.80 24.38
N SER A 1212 -8.77 -37.67 24.98
CA SER A 1212 -8.80 -37.96 26.42
C SER A 1212 -7.44 -38.44 26.89
N VAL A 1213 -6.97 -37.93 28.02
CA VAL A 1213 -5.63 -38.21 28.55
C VAL A 1213 -5.63 -38.18 30.08
N TRP A 1214 -4.86 -39.08 30.69
CA TRP A 1214 -4.56 -39.06 32.12
C TRP A 1214 -3.30 -38.23 32.38
N LEU A 1215 -3.35 -37.40 33.41
CA LEU A 1215 -2.32 -36.47 33.82
C LEU A 1215 -1.82 -36.84 35.21
N THR A 1216 -0.51 -36.72 35.42
CA THR A 1216 0.17 -36.98 36.68
C THR A 1216 0.65 -35.64 37.27
N SER A 1217 0.46 -35.42 38.57
CA SER A 1217 0.97 -34.21 39.25
C SER A 1217 2.51 -34.18 39.24
N LEU A 1218 3.10 -33.02 38.93
CA LEU A 1218 4.56 -32.80 38.86
C LEU A 1218 5.26 -32.85 40.24
N ILE A 1219 4.50 -33.03 41.33
CA ILE A 1219 5.02 -33.37 42.66
C ILE A 1219 5.19 -34.89 42.82
N SER A 1220 4.33 -35.67 42.15
CA SER A 1220 4.27 -37.13 42.27
C SER A 1220 5.17 -37.87 41.27
N ASP A 1221 5.60 -37.19 40.21
CA ASP A 1221 6.56 -37.71 39.25
C ASP A 1221 7.99 -37.76 39.85
N LEU A 1222 8.62 -38.93 39.76
CA LEU A 1222 9.95 -39.20 40.33
C LEU A 1222 11.11 -38.86 39.38
N ASP A 1223 10.86 -38.69 38.09
CA ASP A 1223 11.88 -38.29 37.12
C ASP A 1223 11.94 -36.76 37.00
N CYS A 1224 10.81 -36.08 37.16
CA CYS A 1224 10.68 -34.62 37.17
C CYS A 1224 11.18 -33.96 38.48
N LYS A 1225 12.31 -34.40 39.06
CA LYS A 1225 12.88 -33.83 40.31
C LYS A 1225 13.51 -32.43 40.11
N PRO A 1226 13.56 -31.58 41.15
CA PRO A 1226 14.27 -30.30 41.06
C PRO A 1226 15.78 -30.53 41.01
N GLN A 1227 16.48 -29.65 40.29
CA GLN A 1227 17.94 -29.47 40.37
C GLN A 1227 18.28 -28.45 41.46
#